data_AF-H3NMU8-F1
#
_entry.id   AF-H3NMU8-F1
#
_cell.length_a   1.000
_cell.length_b   1.000
_cell.length_c   1.000
_cell.angle_alpha   90.00
_cell.angle_beta   90.00
_cell.angle_gamma   90.00
#
_symmetry.space_group_name_H-M   'P 1'
#
loop_
_entity.id
_entity.type
_entity.pdbx_description
1 polymer ?
#
loop_
_entity_poly.entity_id
_entity_poly.type
_entity_poly.pdbx_seq_one_letter_code
_entity_poly.pdbx_strand_id
1 'polypeptide(L)'
;MKKNRLAVIFLVFFIAFLILLSRLFDLTIINGEKYREFSDNNRMKQINIDSTRGIIYDKDGKELASNNPMYILNAYKDRFNAIDTEEKNKVLQNIVKILEEDGVNYLSNFEFGIFEFQYNQDEKYFSEKILPYEKVIEIIQENKLLKDILNSKYVINNDITFYPIKRMKDYLALRGKDIPVKITTDGEIKVEFIKNDKYKELIESKKINSTTDPLEYILSILEEDKSFINYLLSHPLSRKLSYDIMKEKSLADDIVISDIVYSADLGYIEQKANLNKITKKITLKTNAKEDFVNLVKSTDALKTVLSNSYKDENKLVVPASILINMLEKKNVNTNLTFAVDEKNNTVSIDYIENKNDSELAIDRLIRLANENKIIDDFILSGEVLKNAQTALFNSGVYPKIYLSDWEYSFIKDKRDLLNNKDEKMTAKELFNEFKKEDSLERYDDYLAYSMLNISKSIDSNGYLAYKPTTIAKNINYDSVMKIEEIIPKDAGFEVVVESNRVYPNKNSASHLLGYIGNISEKFEIEKFIEYKQYDLNDIVGKSGLEESFEDTLRGSKGKRLVYTDVYGRTTDVIEETNAVPGNNLYTTINIDFQKEVEKIVEDSIHSISTGEEYNSYFGKYPITRGSKAQIGSAVVMDVKTGNILAMVSKPDYDPNLFVNGISNYDWKKLNESNPDDIYAPRPILNNVLQSAFTPGSTFKTVTSLAALENGLNPEQLINNFGYVDVGDNRFNELIYTLYKGRWGYLNLYDALKVSSNYYFYVLGLGYNPNVPNEKDTKVSLEDIESITSRLGMQSKTNVEINYPAESSGYYPNLFGKRSILKARLKQVLDKDLSKYIKPGINLLETKLEDDIATILSWIDAGPTMTRASIVEELENMQYDTTKILENNKETLADIIKYSYVNMAKWTQSDSVNMVIGQGQNAYTPMQMVQLTGILANEGKFVHPTLVSKIMNYDNSKTIFTQTPKITETGIKPEYFKHVKEGMRRASIDVLYRNNLPFEVGSKTGTAQLGGIDPDTGEQYDDLVSEIAFAPFDKPEIAVYFSVVEGSKSKNVRAANNDIIYAYYKYVKKDSRFKNTRIGEVSVEEKNNETIEETQDE
;
A
#
# COMPACT_ATOMS: atom_id res chain seq x y z
N MET A 1 40.84 -31.35 75.16
CA MET A 1 39.81 -30.91 74.17
C MET A 1 40.27 -29.80 73.21
N LYS A 2 40.80 -28.63 73.64
CA LYS A 2 41.06 -27.49 72.72
C LYS A 2 41.90 -27.83 71.46
N LYS A 3 42.98 -28.62 71.55
CA LYS A 3 43.83 -28.97 70.38
C LYS A 3 43.08 -29.66 69.23
N ASN A 4 42.15 -30.56 69.51
CA ASN A 4 41.45 -31.33 68.45
C ASN A 4 40.54 -30.44 67.58
N ARG A 5 39.95 -29.36 68.13
CA ARG A 5 39.11 -28.44 67.34
C ARG A 5 39.92 -27.72 66.26
N LEU A 6 41.15 -27.32 66.58
CA LEU A 6 42.08 -26.68 65.65
C LEU A 6 42.48 -27.63 64.50
N ALA A 7 42.74 -28.91 64.82
CA ALA A 7 43.03 -29.93 63.82
C ALA A 7 41.84 -30.19 62.87
N VAL A 8 40.61 -30.24 63.39
CA VAL A 8 39.40 -30.39 62.56
C VAL A 8 39.18 -29.18 61.66
N ILE A 9 39.36 -27.95 62.17
CA ILE A 9 39.28 -26.73 61.34
C ILE A 9 40.33 -26.76 60.23
N PHE A 10 41.59 -27.11 60.55
CA PHE A 10 42.66 -27.20 59.55
C PHE A 10 42.36 -28.28 58.50
N LEU A 11 41.80 -29.43 58.90
CA LEU A 11 41.39 -30.49 57.97
C LEU A 11 40.27 -30.01 57.03
N VAL A 12 39.28 -29.27 57.53
CA VAL A 12 38.21 -28.69 56.70
C VAL A 12 38.77 -27.68 55.69
N PHE A 13 39.66 -26.79 56.12
CA PHE A 13 40.34 -25.85 55.21
C PHE A 13 41.22 -26.57 54.17
N PHE A 14 41.93 -27.64 54.57
CA PHE A 14 42.76 -28.42 53.66
C PHE A 14 41.93 -29.20 52.62
N ILE A 15 40.79 -29.76 53.02
CA ILE A 15 39.83 -30.40 52.10
C ILE A 15 39.22 -29.36 51.15
N ALA A 16 38.82 -28.18 51.65
CA ALA A 16 38.32 -27.09 50.80
C ALA A 16 39.38 -26.61 49.80
N PHE A 17 40.64 -26.51 50.21
CA PHE A 17 41.76 -26.13 49.33
C PHE A 17 42.06 -27.21 48.28
N LEU A 18 41.96 -28.50 48.63
CA LEU A 18 42.04 -29.61 47.66
C LEU A 18 40.88 -29.61 46.67
N ILE A 19 39.66 -29.28 47.10
CA ILE A 19 38.51 -29.13 46.20
C ILE A 19 38.74 -27.96 45.22
N LEU A 20 39.25 -26.82 45.70
CA LEU A 20 39.61 -25.68 44.85
C LEU A 20 40.75 -26.01 43.87
N LEU A 21 41.80 -26.71 44.30
CA LEU A 21 42.87 -27.18 43.41
C LEU A 21 42.37 -28.17 42.36
N SER A 22 41.53 -29.12 42.77
CA SER A 22 40.90 -30.09 41.86
C SER A 22 40.04 -29.38 40.81
N ARG A 23 39.22 -28.41 41.23
CA ARG A 23 38.40 -27.61 40.30
C ARG A 23 39.23 -26.69 39.42
N LEU A 24 40.35 -26.17 39.90
CA LEU A 24 41.29 -25.38 39.09
C LEU A 24 41.96 -26.25 38.02
N PHE A 25 42.38 -27.47 38.36
CA PHE A 25 42.93 -28.45 37.41
C PHE A 25 41.89 -28.90 36.37
N ASP A 26 40.66 -29.12 36.81
CA ASP A 26 39.51 -29.45 35.95
C ASP A 26 39.18 -28.31 34.95
N LEU A 27 39.24 -27.05 35.37
CA LEU A 27 39.03 -25.89 34.51
C LEU A 27 40.23 -25.60 33.58
N THR A 28 41.47 -25.78 34.04
CA THR A 28 42.68 -25.35 33.31
C THR A 28 43.35 -26.44 32.47
N ILE A 29 43.16 -27.72 32.80
CA ILE A 29 43.81 -28.86 32.11
C ILE A 29 42.77 -29.82 31.54
N ILE A 30 41.78 -30.28 32.31
CA ILE A 30 40.79 -31.27 31.80
C ILE A 30 39.87 -30.63 30.75
N ASN A 31 39.35 -29.44 31.03
CA ASN A 31 38.51 -28.66 30.11
C ASN A 31 39.26 -27.46 29.51
N GLY A 32 40.58 -27.38 29.67
CA GLY A 32 41.38 -26.21 29.31
C GLY A 32 41.28 -25.82 27.83
N GLU A 33 41.41 -26.81 26.93
CA GLU A 33 41.24 -26.60 25.49
C GLU A 33 39.82 -26.15 25.14
N LYS A 34 38.80 -26.78 25.73
CA LYS A 34 37.38 -26.43 25.52
C LYS A 34 37.04 -25.01 25.99
N TYR A 35 37.56 -24.57 27.14
CA TYR A 35 37.37 -23.19 27.60
C TYR A 35 38.18 -22.18 26.80
N ARG A 36 39.32 -22.59 26.22
CA ARG A 36 40.11 -21.76 25.30
C ARG A 36 39.42 -21.62 23.93
N GLU A 37 38.89 -22.71 23.39
CA GLU A 37 38.04 -22.72 22.20
C GLU A 37 36.80 -21.85 22.40
N PHE A 38 36.13 -21.91 23.56
CA PHE A 38 35.05 -20.98 23.89
C PHE A 38 35.54 -19.53 24.00
N SER A 39 36.72 -19.25 24.56
CA SER A 39 37.32 -17.90 24.57
C SER A 39 37.54 -17.40 23.15
N ASP A 40 38.14 -18.21 22.28
CA ASP A 40 38.57 -17.77 20.96
C ASP A 40 37.37 -17.65 20.00
N ASN A 41 36.36 -18.53 20.11
CA ASN A 41 35.05 -18.36 19.46
C ASN A 41 34.27 -17.15 20.01
N ASN A 42 34.39 -16.82 21.31
CA ASN A 42 33.80 -15.60 21.88
C ASN A 42 34.54 -14.33 21.43
N ARG A 43 35.81 -14.41 21.03
CA ARG A 43 36.59 -13.29 20.48
C ARG A 43 36.31 -13.05 19.01
N MET A 44 36.09 -14.11 18.22
CA MET A 44 35.72 -13.95 16.81
C MET A 44 34.33 -13.30 16.67
N LYS A 45 34.20 -12.37 15.71
CA LYS A 45 32.95 -11.74 15.28
C LYS A 45 32.89 -11.71 13.76
N GLN A 46 31.75 -12.10 13.19
CA GLN A 46 31.45 -11.86 11.79
C GLN A 46 30.77 -10.49 11.66
N ILE A 47 31.28 -9.65 10.76
CA ILE A 47 30.63 -8.42 10.29
C ILE A 47 30.21 -8.68 8.85
N ASN A 48 28.97 -8.40 8.50
CA ASN A 48 28.49 -8.52 7.12
C ASN A 48 28.88 -7.26 6.34
N ILE A 49 29.20 -7.43 5.06
CA ILE A 49 29.46 -6.34 4.11
C ILE A 49 28.31 -6.35 3.09
N ASP A 50 27.54 -5.27 3.00
CA ASP A 50 26.35 -5.26 2.17
C ASP A 50 26.66 -5.22 0.66
N SER A 51 25.82 -5.88 -0.12
CA SER A 51 25.92 -5.95 -1.59
C SER A 51 25.10 -4.85 -2.26
N THR A 52 25.64 -4.24 -3.31
CA THR A 52 24.89 -3.28 -4.14
C THR A 52 23.76 -3.99 -4.90
N ARG A 53 22.54 -3.47 -4.78
CA ARG A 53 21.33 -4.06 -5.40
C ARG A 53 21.36 -3.95 -6.93
N GLY A 54 20.93 -5.00 -7.63
CA GLY A 54 20.89 -5.06 -9.10
C GLY A 54 20.02 -3.97 -9.73
N ILE A 55 20.40 -3.48 -10.91
CA ILE A 55 19.69 -2.39 -11.60
C ILE A 55 18.50 -2.96 -12.40
N ILE A 56 17.36 -2.28 -12.35
CA ILE A 56 16.19 -2.57 -13.18
C ILE A 56 16.21 -1.62 -14.38
N TYR A 57 16.18 -2.18 -15.59
CA TYR A 57 16.22 -1.47 -16.86
C TYR A 57 14.89 -1.60 -17.65
N ASP A 58 14.62 -0.61 -18.49
CA ASP A 58 13.63 -0.70 -19.56
C ASP A 58 14.17 -1.54 -20.74
N LYS A 59 13.32 -1.85 -21.72
CA LYS A 59 13.67 -2.70 -22.86
C LYS A 59 14.82 -2.16 -23.72
N ASP A 60 15.06 -0.85 -23.68
CA ASP A 60 16.07 -0.13 -24.46
C ASP A 60 17.33 0.19 -23.63
N GLY A 61 17.36 -0.21 -22.35
CA GLY A 61 18.50 -0.04 -21.45
C GLY A 61 18.49 1.25 -20.63
N LYS A 62 17.37 1.98 -20.56
CA LYS A 62 17.20 3.11 -19.63
C LYS A 62 16.96 2.61 -18.21
N GLU A 63 17.49 3.30 -17.21
CA GLU A 63 17.29 2.91 -15.81
C GLU A 63 15.87 3.21 -15.33
N LEU A 64 15.24 2.21 -14.71
CA LEU A 64 13.95 2.29 -14.03
C LEU A 64 14.14 2.37 -12.51
N ALA A 65 15.04 1.55 -11.97
CA ALA A 65 15.51 1.60 -10.59
C ALA A 65 17.02 1.31 -10.54
N SER A 66 17.80 2.24 -10.01
CA SER A 66 19.26 2.18 -9.90
C SER A 66 19.72 2.60 -8.49
N ASN A 67 21.02 2.82 -8.28
CA ASN A 67 21.54 3.16 -6.95
C ASN A 67 22.53 4.32 -7.00
N ASN A 68 22.41 5.24 -6.05
CA ASN A 68 23.34 6.36 -5.83
C ASN A 68 24.18 6.12 -4.56
N PRO A 69 25.42 6.64 -4.49
CA PRO A 69 26.21 6.62 -3.26
C PRO A 69 25.56 7.52 -2.20
N MET A 70 25.46 7.01 -0.97
CA MET A 70 25.01 7.75 0.21
C MET A 70 26.12 7.75 1.26
N TYR A 71 26.53 8.94 1.70
CA TYR A 71 27.52 9.12 2.75
C TYR A 71 26.88 9.08 4.13
N ILE A 72 27.50 8.35 5.05
CA ILE A 72 26.97 8.06 6.39
C ILE A 72 28.08 8.25 7.42
N LEU A 73 27.83 9.07 8.44
CA LEU A 73 28.74 9.20 9.58
C LEU A 73 28.45 8.10 10.60
N ASN A 74 29.42 7.21 10.77
CA ASN A 74 29.42 6.17 11.77
C ASN A 74 30.37 6.54 12.92
N ALA A 75 30.03 6.09 14.13
CA ALA A 75 30.79 6.32 15.35
C ALA A 75 31.07 5.00 16.10
N TYR A 76 32.31 4.81 16.52
CA TYR A 76 32.82 3.60 17.18
C TYR A 76 33.04 3.86 18.67
N LYS A 77 32.26 3.17 19.51
CA LYS A 77 32.22 3.38 20.97
C LYS A 77 33.56 3.13 21.66
N ASP A 78 34.37 2.20 21.13
CA ASP A 78 35.68 1.86 21.70
C ASP A 78 36.74 2.94 21.48
N ARG A 79 36.84 3.46 20.26
CA ARG A 79 37.72 4.56 19.88
C ARG A 79 37.30 5.87 20.55
N PHE A 80 36.00 6.20 20.51
CA PHE A 80 35.48 7.40 21.16
C PHE A 80 35.68 7.39 22.69
N ASN A 81 35.68 6.22 23.34
CA ASN A 81 35.99 6.11 24.77
C ASN A 81 37.49 5.95 25.11
N ALA A 82 38.39 6.00 24.12
CA ALA A 82 39.83 6.02 24.35
C ALA A 82 40.40 7.44 24.55
N ILE A 83 39.74 8.46 23.99
CA ILE A 83 40.07 9.89 24.14
C ILE A 83 39.46 10.51 25.40
N ASP A 84 40.06 11.60 25.89
CA ASP A 84 39.62 12.27 27.13
C ASP A 84 38.37 13.15 26.95
N THR A 85 37.76 13.58 28.06
CA THR A 85 36.49 14.33 28.04
C THR A 85 36.58 15.70 27.36
N GLU A 86 37.72 16.41 27.44
CA GLU A 86 37.86 17.69 26.74
C GLU A 86 38.08 17.48 25.24
N GLU A 87 38.83 16.45 24.85
CA GLU A 87 38.97 16.05 23.44
C GLU A 87 37.65 15.56 22.86
N LYS A 88 36.91 14.70 23.56
CA LYS A 88 35.53 14.29 23.22
C LYS A 88 34.64 15.49 22.96
N ASN A 89 34.60 16.44 23.89
CA ASN A 89 33.72 17.60 23.80
C ASN A 89 34.12 18.53 22.64
N LYS A 90 35.42 18.63 22.31
CA LYS A 90 35.89 19.33 21.10
C LYS A 90 35.50 18.60 19.81
N VAL A 91 35.61 17.28 19.75
CA VAL A 91 35.22 16.46 18.60
C VAL A 91 33.71 16.52 18.36
N LEU A 92 32.90 16.35 19.41
CA LEU A 92 31.44 16.49 19.34
C LEU A 92 31.02 17.90 18.90
N GLN A 93 31.65 18.96 19.41
CA GLN A 93 31.38 20.33 18.97
C GLN A 93 31.66 20.54 17.48
N ASN A 94 32.77 19.98 16.96
CA ASN A 94 33.10 20.06 15.53
C ASN A 94 32.11 19.26 14.66
N ILE A 95 31.67 18.09 15.11
CA ILE A 95 30.70 17.26 14.39
C ILE A 95 29.32 17.94 14.35
N VAL A 96 28.84 18.45 15.49
CA VAL A 96 27.62 19.29 15.53
C VAL A 96 27.77 20.48 14.59
N LYS A 97 28.88 21.23 14.64
CA LYS A 97 29.12 22.35 13.72
C LYS A 97 28.98 21.95 12.25
N ILE A 98 29.59 20.84 11.83
CA ILE A 98 29.53 20.39 10.43
C ILE A 98 28.11 19.94 10.04
N LEU A 99 27.41 19.18 10.89
CA LEU A 99 26.07 18.66 10.60
C LEU A 99 25.00 19.77 10.63
N GLU A 100 25.11 20.77 11.51
CA GLU A 100 24.27 21.99 11.53
C GLU A 100 24.55 22.90 10.33
N GLU A 101 25.81 23.01 9.89
CA GLU A 101 26.17 23.75 8.68
C GLU A 101 25.67 23.08 7.40
N ASP A 102 25.52 21.76 7.36
CA ASP A 102 24.90 21.02 6.26
C ASP A 102 23.36 21.07 6.36
N GLY A 103 22.85 20.95 7.59
CA GLY A 103 21.45 20.89 7.94
C GLY A 103 20.89 19.47 8.10
N VAL A 104 21.73 18.45 8.31
CA VAL A 104 21.33 17.02 8.36
C VAL A 104 20.81 16.62 9.75
N ASN A 105 19.79 15.77 9.83
CA ASN A 105 19.27 15.25 11.11
C ASN A 105 20.24 14.24 11.76
N TYR A 106 20.41 14.34 13.08
CA TYR A 106 20.95 13.26 13.91
C TYR A 106 19.97 12.07 13.95
N LEU A 107 20.49 10.84 13.88
CA LEU A 107 19.72 9.61 13.93
C LEU A 107 19.78 9.00 15.34
N SER A 108 18.87 9.45 16.21
CA SER A 108 18.86 9.10 17.63
C SER A 108 17.47 9.17 18.26
N ASN A 109 17.27 8.39 19.31
CA ASN A 109 16.09 8.40 20.18
C ASN A 109 16.42 9.02 21.55
N PHE A 110 17.10 10.18 21.57
CA PHE A 110 17.43 10.86 22.83
C PHE A 110 16.17 11.19 23.63
N GLU A 111 16.24 11.02 24.95
CA GLU A 111 15.06 10.94 25.83
C GLU A 111 14.41 12.31 26.13
N PHE A 112 15.07 13.38 25.67
CA PHE A 112 14.56 14.75 25.67
C PHE A 112 14.23 15.19 24.25
N GLY A 113 13.13 15.93 24.09
CA GLY A 113 12.85 16.76 22.93
C GLY A 113 13.34 18.19 23.16
N ILE A 114 13.72 18.87 22.08
CA ILE A 114 14.15 20.27 22.07
C ILE A 114 13.36 21.06 21.04
N PHE A 115 12.93 22.27 21.42
CA PHE A 115 12.09 23.13 20.59
C PHE A 115 10.86 22.40 20.03
N GLU A 116 10.12 21.68 20.89
CA GLU A 116 8.94 20.92 20.49
C GLU A 116 7.66 21.74 20.56
N PHE A 117 6.78 21.58 19.57
CA PHE A 117 5.46 22.23 19.52
C PHE A 117 4.49 21.54 20.47
N GLN A 118 3.72 22.34 21.22
CA GLN A 118 2.66 21.87 22.10
C GLN A 118 1.44 22.78 21.99
N TYR A 119 0.26 22.26 22.30
CA TYR A 119 -0.88 23.13 22.59
C TYR A 119 -0.66 23.87 23.91
N ASN A 120 -1.20 25.09 24.01
CA ASN A 120 -1.22 25.85 25.27
C ASN A 120 -2.14 25.25 26.36
N GLN A 121 -2.91 24.20 26.05
CA GLN A 121 -3.78 23.45 26.96
C GLN A 121 -3.92 21.98 26.53
N ASP A 122 -3.81 21.03 27.45
CA ASP A 122 -3.86 19.58 27.18
C ASP A 122 -5.18 19.11 26.57
N GLU A 123 -6.31 19.77 26.87
CA GLU A 123 -7.61 19.43 26.30
C GLU A 123 -7.64 19.57 24.77
N LYS A 124 -6.81 20.44 24.18
CA LYS A 124 -6.82 20.73 22.74
C LYS A 124 -6.38 19.55 21.88
N TYR A 125 -5.46 18.71 22.38
CA TYR A 125 -5.11 17.45 21.73
C TYR A 125 -6.34 16.55 21.48
N PHE A 126 -7.39 16.67 22.28
CA PHE A 126 -8.62 15.88 22.18
C PHE A 126 -9.78 16.62 21.48
N SER A 127 -9.87 17.96 21.57
CA SER A 127 -10.91 18.75 20.90
C SER A 127 -10.61 19.02 19.42
N GLU A 128 -9.38 19.42 19.11
CA GLU A 128 -8.95 19.83 17.77
C GLU A 128 -8.86 18.62 16.82
N LYS A 129 -8.59 17.43 17.36
CA LYS A 129 -8.34 16.16 16.65
C LYS A 129 -7.10 16.16 15.73
N ILE A 130 -6.37 17.27 15.66
CA ILE A 130 -5.10 17.45 14.94
C ILE A 130 -3.98 17.71 15.96
N LEU A 131 -2.79 17.16 15.75
CA LEU A 131 -1.65 17.36 16.65
C LEU A 131 -1.05 18.78 16.50
N PRO A 132 -0.32 19.31 17.50
CA PRO A 132 0.29 20.64 17.42
C PRO A 132 1.18 20.79 16.18
N TYR A 133 1.98 19.75 15.88
CA TYR A 133 2.86 19.69 14.74
C TYR A 133 2.11 19.69 13.39
N GLU A 134 1.02 18.93 13.31
CA GLU A 134 0.13 18.90 12.14
C GLU A 134 -0.52 20.29 11.92
N LYS A 135 -1.00 20.94 13.00
CA LYS A 135 -1.60 22.29 12.95
C LYS A 135 -0.58 23.37 12.53
N VAL A 136 0.68 23.25 12.93
CA VAL A 136 1.76 24.15 12.48
C VAL A 136 2.01 24.03 10.97
N ILE A 137 1.99 22.83 10.39
CA ILE A 137 2.12 22.65 8.93
C ILE A 137 1.02 23.41 8.20
N GLU A 138 -0.22 23.34 8.70
CA GLU A 138 -1.37 24.02 8.08
C GLU A 138 -1.24 25.55 8.17
N ILE A 139 -0.86 26.09 9.34
CA ILE A 139 -0.60 27.53 9.51
C ILE A 139 0.49 28.02 8.55
N ILE A 140 1.56 27.24 8.35
CA ILE A 140 2.66 27.58 7.42
C ILE A 140 2.17 27.67 5.96
N GLN A 141 1.27 26.77 5.54
CA GLN A 141 0.73 26.78 4.18
C GLN A 141 -0.30 27.89 3.97
N GLU A 142 -1.33 27.96 4.83
CA GLU A 142 -2.41 28.95 4.73
C GLU A 142 -1.90 30.40 4.72
N ASN A 143 -0.79 30.66 5.43
CA ASN A 143 -0.18 31.97 5.54
C ASN A 143 1.11 32.13 4.71
N LYS A 144 1.43 31.17 3.82
CA LYS A 144 2.58 31.20 2.89
C LYS A 144 3.94 31.46 3.55
N LEU A 145 4.14 30.94 4.78
CA LEU A 145 5.32 31.23 5.61
C LEU A 145 6.61 30.54 5.13
N LEU A 146 6.51 29.58 4.20
CA LEU A 146 7.65 28.76 3.78
C LEU A 146 8.81 29.61 3.24
N LYS A 147 8.51 30.68 2.49
CA LYS A 147 9.53 31.61 1.97
C LYS A 147 10.31 32.32 3.09
N ASP A 148 9.62 32.74 4.14
CA ASP A 148 10.24 33.42 5.29
C ASP A 148 11.09 32.43 6.09
N ILE A 149 10.61 31.20 6.26
CA ILE A 149 11.32 30.12 6.97
C ILE A 149 12.61 29.74 6.20
N LEU A 150 12.55 29.53 4.88
CA LEU A 150 13.74 29.19 4.08
C LEU A 150 14.78 30.32 4.07
N ASN A 151 14.35 31.58 4.06
CA ASN A 151 15.25 32.75 4.11
C ASN A 151 15.75 33.11 5.53
N SER A 152 15.27 32.43 6.56
CA SER A 152 15.72 32.63 7.94
C SER A 152 17.06 31.92 8.23
N LYS A 153 17.67 32.23 9.37
CA LYS A 153 18.87 31.54 9.87
C LYS A 153 18.92 31.55 11.40
N TYR A 154 19.47 30.50 11.99
CA TYR A 154 19.72 30.43 13.43
C TYR A 154 21.22 30.42 13.70
N VAL A 155 21.67 31.19 14.68
CA VAL A 155 23.10 31.30 15.04
C VAL A 155 23.31 30.68 16.42
N ILE A 156 24.08 29.60 16.48
CA ILE A 156 24.40 28.87 17.71
C ILE A 156 25.76 29.37 18.21
N ASN A 157 25.82 29.78 19.48
CA ASN A 157 27.03 30.26 20.17
C ASN A 157 27.88 31.29 19.36
N ASN A 158 27.25 32.12 18.52
CA ASN A 158 27.87 33.06 17.57
C ASN A 158 28.79 32.47 16.47
N ASP A 159 29.19 31.19 16.55
CA ASP A 159 30.21 30.58 15.69
C ASP A 159 29.68 29.52 14.70
N ILE A 160 28.40 29.13 14.80
CA ILE A 160 27.75 28.12 13.93
C ILE A 160 26.46 28.75 13.39
N THR A 161 26.15 28.59 12.10
CA THR A 161 24.90 29.10 11.51
C THR A 161 24.15 28.03 10.74
N PHE A 162 22.96 27.69 11.24
CA PHE A 162 22.00 26.79 10.60
C PHE A 162 21.12 27.56 9.61
N TYR A 163 20.88 26.96 8.44
CA TYR A 163 20.11 27.53 7.33
C TYR A 163 19.04 26.54 6.85
N PRO A 164 17.73 26.77 7.12
CA PRO A 164 16.66 25.84 6.75
C PRO A 164 16.61 25.51 5.25
N ILE A 165 17.02 26.45 4.39
CA ILE A 165 17.09 26.24 2.93
C ILE A 165 18.05 25.14 2.49
N LYS A 166 19.07 24.75 3.28
CA LYS A 166 19.96 23.64 2.88
C LYS A 166 19.23 22.31 2.87
N ARG A 167 18.34 22.08 3.85
CA ARG A 167 17.48 20.89 3.96
C ARG A 167 16.60 20.62 2.75
N MET A 168 16.26 21.67 1.99
CA MET A 168 15.53 21.55 0.73
C MET A 168 16.31 20.69 -0.29
N LYS A 169 17.63 20.86 -0.38
CA LYS A 169 18.48 20.08 -1.31
C LYS A 169 18.41 18.58 -0.98
N ASP A 170 18.50 18.24 0.31
CA ASP A 170 18.49 16.85 0.77
C ASP A 170 17.11 16.21 0.57
N TYR A 171 16.03 16.89 0.95
CA TYR A 171 14.67 16.43 0.69
C TYR A 171 14.40 16.14 -0.79
N LEU A 172 14.84 17.06 -1.66
CA LEU A 172 14.70 16.93 -3.10
C LEU A 172 15.55 15.77 -3.64
N ALA A 173 16.80 15.63 -3.20
CA ALA A 173 17.67 14.52 -3.59
C ALA A 173 17.12 13.15 -3.16
N LEU A 174 16.66 13.03 -1.91
CA LEU A 174 16.05 11.81 -1.35
C LEU A 174 14.77 11.38 -2.09
N ARG A 175 14.04 12.31 -2.72
CA ARG A 175 12.86 12.04 -3.56
C ARG A 175 13.15 12.07 -5.08
N GLY A 176 14.42 11.97 -5.48
CA GLY A 176 14.83 12.00 -6.90
C GLY A 176 14.47 13.30 -7.65
N LYS A 177 14.07 14.36 -6.93
CA LYS A 177 13.69 15.68 -7.45
C LYS A 177 14.93 16.61 -7.55
N ASP A 178 16.07 16.11 -8.05
CA ASP A 178 17.29 16.91 -8.15
C ASP A 178 17.10 18.17 -9.03
N ILE A 179 17.08 19.34 -8.38
CA ILE A 179 17.04 20.66 -9.03
C ILE A 179 18.49 21.18 -9.05
N PRO A 180 19.04 21.58 -10.22
CA PRO A 180 20.42 22.01 -10.34
C PRO A 180 20.59 23.43 -9.78
N VAL A 181 20.64 23.58 -8.46
CA VAL A 181 20.86 24.85 -7.77
C VAL A 181 22.05 24.80 -6.82
N LYS A 182 22.76 25.94 -6.74
CA LYS A 182 23.78 26.23 -5.75
C LYS A 182 23.19 27.19 -4.73
N ILE A 183 23.35 26.89 -3.45
CA ILE A 183 23.02 27.79 -2.34
C ILE A 183 24.34 28.35 -1.80
N THR A 184 24.46 29.66 -1.70
CA THR A 184 25.56 30.34 -1.00
C THR A 184 25.02 31.14 0.17
N THR A 185 25.73 31.12 1.29
CA THR A 185 25.26 31.66 2.59
C THR A 185 26.20 32.69 3.21
N ASP A 186 27.09 33.26 2.41
CA ASP A 186 28.15 34.18 2.85
C ASP A 186 27.58 35.59 3.03
N GLY A 187 26.97 35.82 4.19
CA GLY A 187 26.31 37.07 4.59
C GLY A 187 24.80 37.05 4.29
N GLU A 188 24.45 36.92 3.02
CA GLU A 188 23.08 36.77 2.51
C GLU A 188 22.87 35.38 1.89
N ILE A 189 21.65 34.87 1.94
CA ILE A 189 21.26 33.64 1.24
C ILE A 189 21.06 33.99 -0.23
N LYS A 190 21.75 33.30 -1.13
CA LYS A 190 21.55 33.39 -2.58
C LYS A 190 21.41 31.98 -3.16
N VAL A 191 20.47 31.83 -4.09
CA VAL A 191 20.22 30.59 -4.82
C VAL A 191 20.46 30.88 -6.29
N GLU A 192 21.31 30.09 -6.93
CA GLU A 192 21.70 30.26 -8.34
C GLU A 192 21.51 28.93 -9.09
N PHE A 193 20.96 28.95 -10.32
CA PHE A 193 20.93 27.75 -11.15
C PHE A 193 22.33 27.36 -11.63
N ILE A 194 22.73 26.10 -11.37
CA ILE A 194 23.93 25.48 -11.91
C ILE A 194 23.64 25.16 -13.38
N LYS A 195 24.33 25.86 -14.30
CA LYS A 195 24.12 25.75 -15.75
C LYS A 195 24.69 24.46 -16.34
N ASN A 196 24.08 23.33 -15.98
CA ASN A 196 24.37 21.98 -16.46
C ASN A 196 23.24 21.45 -17.38
N ASP A 197 23.32 20.20 -17.81
CA ASP A 197 22.32 19.63 -18.73
C ASP A 197 20.93 19.45 -18.10
N LYS A 198 20.82 19.32 -16.77
CA LYS A 198 19.51 19.34 -16.08
C LYS A 198 18.88 20.73 -16.12
N TYR A 199 19.68 21.80 -16.06
CA TYR A 199 19.18 23.17 -16.23
C TYR A 199 18.68 23.42 -17.66
N LYS A 200 19.38 22.87 -18.67
CA LYS A 200 18.87 22.85 -20.05
C LYS A 200 17.54 22.09 -20.13
N GLU A 201 17.44 20.89 -19.56
CA GLU A 201 16.20 20.11 -19.54
C GLU A 201 15.02 20.89 -18.92
N LEU A 202 15.26 21.67 -17.86
CA LEU A 202 14.23 22.52 -17.24
C LEU A 202 13.78 23.70 -18.13
N ILE A 203 14.70 24.34 -18.85
CA ILE A 203 14.39 25.38 -19.86
C ILE A 203 13.65 24.76 -21.06
N GLU A 204 14.19 23.68 -21.61
CA GLU A 204 13.61 22.99 -22.76
C GLU A 204 12.23 22.41 -22.47
N SER A 205 11.97 21.94 -21.24
CA SER A 205 10.62 21.52 -20.81
C SER A 205 9.70 22.70 -20.45
N LYS A 206 10.15 23.94 -20.69
CA LYS A 206 9.48 25.23 -20.43
C LYS A 206 8.93 25.34 -18.99
N LYS A 207 9.61 24.68 -18.03
CA LYS A 207 9.35 24.76 -16.58
C LYS A 207 9.98 25.99 -15.94
N ILE A 208 11.08 26.46 -16.51
CA ILE A 208 11.77 27.71 -16.18
C ILE A 208 12.17 28.41 -17.49
N ASN A 209 12.57 29.67 -17.38
CA ASN A 209 13.23 30.44 -18.44
C ASN A 209 14.52 31.08 -17.91
N SER A 210 15.26 31.78 -18.78
CA SER A 210 16.54 32.43 -18.45
C SER A 210 16.45 33.53 -17.37
N THR A 211 15.26 34.04 -17.09
CA THR A 211 14.98 35.09 -16.08
C THR A 211 14.24 34.57 -14.85
N THR A 212 14.01 33.26 -14.72
CA THR A 212 13.27 32.66 -13.60
C THR A 212 14.13 32.69 -12.33
N ASP A 213 13.58 33.27 -11.27
CA ASP A 213 14.22 33.22 -9.95
C ASP A 213 14.23 31.76 -9.43
N PRO A 214 15.40 31.23 -9.00
CA PRO A 214 15.49 29.83 -8.56
C PRO A 214 14.66 29.55 -7.30
N LEU A 215 14.57 30.49 -6.36
CA LEU A 215 13.84 30.33 -5.11
C LEU A 215 12.33 30.37 -5.32
N GLU A 216 11.81 31.25 -6.18
CA GLU A 216 10.40 31.24 -6.57
C GLU A 216 10.02 29.92 -7.27
N TYR A 217 10.88 29.40 -8.15
CA TYR A 217 10.65 28.10 -8.78
C TYR A 217 10.64 26.95 -7.77
N ILE A 218 11.59 26.95 -6.83
CA ILE A 218 11.64 26.01 -5.69
C ILE A 218 10.36 26.08 -4.85
N LEU A 219 9.89 27.28 -4.50
CA LEU A 219 8.67 27.47 -3.72
C LEU A 219 7.45 26.94 -4.46
N SER A 220 7.34 27.16 -5.77
CA SER A 220 6.23 26.62 -6.59
C SER A 220 6.15 25.07 -6.60
N ILE A 221 7.23 24.39 -6.23
CA ILE A 221 7.29 22.92 -6.12
C ILE A 221 7.00 22.42 -4.69
N LEU A 222 7.21 23.26 -3.69
CA LEU A 222 7.34 22.84 -2.28
C LEU A 222 6.35 23.50 -1.32
N GLU A 223 5.71 24.61 -1.68
CA GLU A 223 4.76 25.33 -0.82
C GLU A 223 3.53 24.48 -0.49
N GLU A 224 3.02 23.72 -1.46
CA GLU A 224 1.92 22.76 -1.30
C GLU A 224 2.38 21.37 -0.80
N ASP A 225 3.69 21.11 -0.71
CA ASP A 225 4.26 19.83 -0.30
C ASP A 225 4.31 19.72 1.23
N LYS A 226 3.17 19.37 1.86
CA LYS A 226 3.07 19.10 3.32
C LYS A 226 4.17 18.15 3.82
N SER A 227 4.62 17.20 2.99
CA SER A 227 5.70 16.27 3.33
C SER A 227 7.08 16.95 3.37
N PHE A 228 7.32 17.99 2.56
CA PHE A 228 8.50 18.84 2.70
C PHE A 228 8.46 19.65 3.99
N ILE A 229 7.31 20.27 4.31
CA ILE A 229 7.19 21.09 5.53
C ILE A 229 7.39 20.21 6.77
N ASN A 230 6.82 19.00 6.77
CA ASN A 230 7.11 17.98 7.79
C ASN A 230 8.60 17.60 7.85
N TYR A 231 9.27 17.37 6.71
CA TYR A 231 10.71 17.11 6.70
C TYR A 231 11.51 18.31 7.23
N LEU A 232 11.13 19.54 6.88
CA LEU A 232 11.78 20.78 7.32
C LEU A 232 11.70 20.91 8.84
N LEU A 233 10.48 20.77 9.41
CA LEU A 233 10.18 20.83 10.84
C LEU A 233 10.68 19.61 11.64
N SER A 234 11.18 18.55 11.01
CA SER A 234 11.83 17.46 11.76
C SER A 234 13.13 17.91 12.43
N HIS A 235 13.77 18.98 11.92
CA HIS A 235 14.91 19.61 12.56
C HIS A 235 14.48 20.61 13.64
N PRO A 236 15.04 20.57 14.87
CA PRO A 236 14.57 21.44 15.95
C PRO A 236 14.75 22.94 15.67
N LEU A 237 15.86 23.34 15.05
CA LEU A 237 16.08 24.75 14.70
C LEU A 237 15.07 25.25 13.65
N SER A 238 14.60 24.39 12.75
CA SER A 238 13.51 24.74 11.83
C SER A 238 12.20 24.96 12.58
N ARG A 239 11.89 24.15 13.61
CA ARG A 239 10.71 24.37 14.47
C ARG A 239 10.80 25.70 15.20
N LYS A 240 11.97 25.98 15.79
CA LYS A 240 12.23 27.23 16.51
C LYS A 240 12.06 28.46 15.63
N LEU A 241 12.70 28.47 14.44
CA LEU A 241 12.57 29.55 13.46
C LEU A 241 11.12 29.71 12.97
N SER A 242 10.42 28.61 12.68
CA SER A 242 9.01 28.65 12.25
C SER A 242 8.09 29.21 13.34
N TYR A 243 8.29 28.82 14.60
CA TYR A 243 7.55 29.36 15.73
C TYR A 243 7.77 30.86 15.93
N ASP A 244 9.02 31.32 15.85
CA ASP A 244 9.34 32.74 16.05
C ASP A 244 8.74 33.60 14.92
N ILE A 245 8.75 33.12 13.67
CA ILE A 245 8.06 33.74 12.51
C ILE A 245 6.54 33.75 12.69
N MET A 246 5.93 32.64 13.11
CA MET A 246 4.50 32.58 13.43
C MET A 246 4.12 33.56 14.54
N LYS A 247 4.96 33.68 15.58
CA LYS A 247 4.76 34.55 16.73
C LYS A 247 4.91 36.04 16.37
N GLU A 248 5.86 36.40 15.51
CA GLU A 248 6.00 37.76 14.98
C GLU A 248 4.75 38.19 14.19
N LYS A 249 4.13 37.26 13.47
CA LYS A 249 2.93 37.48 12.65
C LYS A 249 1.61 37.31 13.41
N SER A 250 1.63 37.02 14.71
CA SER A 250 0.44 36.71 15.53
C SER A 250 -0.39 35.52 15.01
N LEU A 251 0.30 34.43 14.60
CA LEU A 251 -0.28 33.19 14.08
C LEU A 251 -0.07 31.99 15.04
N ALA A 252 0.33 32.25 16.29
CA ALA A 252 0.77 31.24 17.24
C ALA A 252 -0.16 31.06 18.47
N ASP A 253 -1.37 31.64 18.47
CA ASP A 253 -2.21 31.79 19.67
C ASP A 253 -2.50 30.49 20.44
N ASP A 254 -2.67 29.37 19.75
CA ASP A 254 -2.90 28.04 20.33
C ASP A 254 -1.64 27.25 20.67
N ILE A 255 -0.49 27.63 20.09
CA ILE A 255 0.73 26.85 20.05
C ILE A 255 1.79 27.49 20.93
N VAL A 256 2.49 26.67 21.72
CA VAL A 256 3.72 27.06 22.40
C VAL A 256 4.87 26.17 21.93
N ILE A 257 6.09 26.67 22.08
CA ILE A 257 7.30 25.88 21.88
C ILE A 257 7.98 25.68 23.25
N SER A 258 8.40 24.45 23.54
CA SER A 258 9.12 24.12 24.79
C SER A 258 10.60 23.90 24.51
N ASP A 259 11.46 24.55 25.29
CA ASP A 259 12.91 24.50 25.09
C ASP A 259 13.49 23.10 25.39
N ILE A 260 13.20 22.51 26.56
CA ILE A 260 13.59 21.13 26.90
C ILE A 260 12.40 20.43 27.56
N VAL A 261 12.04 19.25 27.04
CA VAL A 261 10.85 18.47 27.43
C VAL A 261 11.19 16.98 27.36
N TYR A 262 10.56 16.13 28.18
CA TYR A 262 10.73 14.67 28.05
C TYR A 262 10.01 14.17 26.79
N SER A 263 10.71 13.47 25.89
CA SER A 263 10.12 12.87 24.67
C SER A 263 8.95 11.93 25.01
N ALA A 264 9.03 11.30 26.18
CA ALA A 264 7.99 10.46 26.77
C ALA A 264 6.68 11.20 27.07
N ASP A 265 6.72 12.41 27.66
CA ASP A 265 5.49 13.11 28.07
C ASP A 265 4.67 13.52 26.84
N LEU A 266 5.34 14.00 25.79
CA LEU A 266 4.75 14.27 24.47
C LEU A 266 4.18 13.01 23.84
N GLY A 267 5.01 11.97 23.72
CA GLY A 267 4.60 10.70 23.12
C GLY A 267 3.37 10.10 23.82
N TYR A 268 3.26 10.24 25.14
CA TYR A 268 2.09 9.81 25.90
C TYR A 268 0.82 10.60 25.54
N ILE A 269 0.83 11.94 25.58
CA ILE A 269 -0.37 12.74 25.28
C ILE A 269 -0.80 12.60 23.81
N GLU A 270 0.15 12.61 22.86
CA GLU A 270 -0.14 12.42 21.44
C GLU A 270 -0.66 11.01 21.13
N GLN A 271 -0.12 9.97 21.76
CA GLN A 271 -0.64 8.61 21.64
C GLN A 271 -2.08 8.53 22.17
N LYS A 272 -2.35 9.08 23.36
CA LYS A 272 -3.69 9.09 23.97
C LYS A 272 -4.70 9.86 23.10
N ALA A 273 -4.28 10.97 22.49
CA ALA A 273 -5.09 11.75 21.55
C ALA A 273 -5.38 10.99 20.24
N ASN A 274 -4.39 10.32 19.66
CA ASN A 274 -4.58 9.49 18.46
C ASN A 274 -5.49 8.27 18.75
N LEU A 275 -5.32 7.60 19.89
CA LEU A 275 -6.21 6.50 20.29
C LEU A 275 -7.66 6.98 20.57
N ASN A 276 -7.85 8.22 21.03
CA ASN A 276 -9.17 8.86 21.15
C ASN A 276 -9.84 9.12 19.78
N LYS A 277 -9.10 9.13 18.66
CA LYS A 277 -9.69 9.16 17.30
C LYS A 277 -10.41 7.84 16.99
N ILE A 278 -9.86 6.71 17.44
CA ILE A 278 -10.45 5.35 17.30
C ILE A 278 -11.65 5.18 18.24
N THR A 279 -11.50 5.51 19.53
CA THR A 279 -12.59 5.33 20.51
C THR A 279 -12.61 6.42 21.58
N LYS A 280 -13.73 7.15 21.66
CA LYS A 280 -13.90 8.33 22.54
C LYS A 280 -13.90 8.01 24.05
N LYS A 281 -13.79 6.73 24.42
CA LYS A 281 -13.64 6.27 25.80
C LYS A 281 -12.25 6.56 26.37
N ILE A 282 -11.23 6.65 25.51
CA ILE A 282 -9.84 6.90 25.90
C ILE A 282 -9.65 8.39 26.18
N THR A 283 -9.21 8.75 27.38
CA THR A 283 -9.00 10.14 27.81
C THR A 283 -7.77 10.22 28.70
N LEU A 284 -7.27 11.42 29.04
CA LEU A 284 -6.18 11.59 30.01
C LEU A 284 -6.46 10.97 31.39
N LYS A 285 -7.71 10.63 31.70
CA LYS A 285 -8.15 10.06 32.99
C LYS A 285 -8.21 8.52 32.99
N THR A 286 -8.25 7.87 31.83
CA THR A 286 -8.23 6.40 31.74
C THR A 286 -6.80 5.86 31.84
N ASN A 287 -6.65 4.69 32.45
CA ASN A 287 -5.34 4.01 32.55
C ASN A 287 -5.11 3.05 31.37
N ALA A 288 -3.87 2.62 31.17
CA ALA A 288 -3.49 1.78 30.03
C ALA A 288 -4.27 0.45 29.96
N LYS A 289 -4.68 -0.11 31.11
CA LYS A 289 -5.47 -1.33 31.18
C LYS A 289 -6.89 -1.13 30.65
N GLU A 290 -7.53 -0.02 31.04
CA GLU A 290 -8.82 0.40 30.48
C GLU A 290 -8.71 0.73 29.00
N ASP A 291 -7.64 1.43 28.58
CA ASP A 291 -7.43 1.80 27.18
C ASP A 291 -7.26 0.58 26.27
N PHE A 292 -6.40 -0.38 26.66
CA PHE A 292 -6.19 -1.63 25.92
C PHE A 292 -7.49 -2.41 25.74
N VAL A 293 -8.26 -2.60 26.82
CA VAL A 293 -9.57 -3.28 26.77
C VAL A 293 -10.56 -2.52 25.88
N ASN A 294 -10.59 -1.19 25.95
CA ASN A 294 -11.46 -0.38 25.09
C ASN A 294 -11.07 -0.46 23.61
N LEU A 295 -9.78 -0.55 23.26
CA LEU A 295 -9.31 -0.71 21.88
C LEU A 295 -9.65 -2.08 21.31
N VAL A 296 -9.36 -3.16 22.05
CA VAL A 296 -9.72 -4.54 21.64
C VAL A 296 -11.24 -4.65 21.43
N LYS A 297 -12.05 -3.97 22.23
CA LYS A 297 -13.52 -3.92 22.12
C LYS A 297 -14.07 -2.89 21.11
N SER A 298 -13.24 -2.06 20.49
CA SER A 298 -13.64 -1.05 19.49
C SER A 298 -13.00 -1.30 18.12
N THR A 299 -12.46 -2.49 17.88
CA THR A 299 -11.80 -2.93 16.64
C THR A 299 -12.13 -4.40 16.38
N ASP A 300 -11.90 -4.88 15.15
CA ASP A 300 -12.08 -6.31 14.82
C ASP A 300 -11.09 -7.25 15.53
N ALA A 301 -10.14 -6.71 16.30
CA ALA A 301 -9.18 -7.49 17.09
C ALA A 301 -9.87 -8.56 17.96
N LEU A 302 -10.98 -8.22 18.63
CA LEU A 302 -11.70 -9.18 19.47
C LEU A 302 -12.33 -10.34 18.67
N LYS A 303 -12.81 -10.08 17.45
CA LYS A 303 -13.27 -11.16 16.54
C LYS A 303 -12.07 -11.98 16.07
N THR A 304 -10.96 -11.35 15.70
CA THR A 304 -9.73 -12.04 15.32
C THR A 304 -9.17 -12.93 16.44
N VAL A 305 -9.31 -12.56 17.72
CA VAL A 305 -8.95 -13.41 18.87
C VAL A 305 -9.79 -14.68 18.94
N LEU A 306 -11.10 -14.54 18.78
CA LEU A 306 -12.05 -15.63 19.00
C LEU A 306 -12.11 -16.61 17.81
N SER A 307 -11.84 -16.15 16.58
CA SER A 307 -11.76 -17.00 15.36
C SER A 307 -10.43 -17.75 15.18
N ASN A 308 -9.49 -17.70 16.12
CA ASN A 308 -8.16 -18.30 15.99
C ASN A 308 -7.74 -19.13 17.21
N SER A 309 -6.82 -20.06 16.99
CA SER A 309 -6.14 -20.87 18.00
C SER A 309 -4.63 -20.71 17.88
N TYR A 310 -3.89 -21.11 18.91
CA TYR A 310 -2.43 -21.07 18.92
C TYR A 310 -1.88 -22.05 19.93
N LYS A 311 -0.58 -22.32 19.84
CA LYS A 311 0.14 -23.17 20.79
C LYS A 311 0.94 -22.28 21.75
N ASP A 312 0.76 -22.49 23.05
CA ASP A 312 1.52 -21.84 24.11
C ASP A 312 2.08 -22.93 25.05
N GLU A 313 3.40 -22.93 25.27
CA GLU A 313 4.12 -24.00 26.00
C GLU A 313 3.76 -25.45 25.58
N ASN A 314 3.46 -25.67 24.30
CA ASN A 314 2.94 -26.91 23.67
C ASN A 314 1.48 -27.30 24.01
N LYS A 315 0.76 -26.49 24.80
CA LYS A 315 -0.69 -26.60 24.96
C LYS A 315 -1.39 -25.87 23.81
N LEU A 316 -2.44 -26.48 23.23
CA LEU A 316 -3.34 -25.78 22.31
C LEU A 316 -4.27 -24.86 23.12
N VAL A 317 -4.25 -23.57 22.81
CA VAL A 317 -5.09 -22.53 23.41
C VAL A 317 -6.14 -22.11 22.38
N VAL A 318 -7.40 -22.08 22.83
CA VAL A 318 -8.57 -21.74 22.04
C VAL A 318 -9.38 -20.68 22.80
N PRO A 319 -9.21 -19.38 22.51
CA PRO A 319 -9.85 -18.28 23.24
C PRO A 319 -11.38 -18.38 23.27
N ALA A 320 -12.02 -18.85 22.19
CA ALA A 320 -13.45 -19.14 22.17
C ALA A 320 -13.86 -20.09 23.31
N SER A 321 -13.14 -21.21 23.47
CA SER A 321 -13.39 -22.17 24.54
C SER A 321 -13.22 -21.55 25.93
N ILE A 322 -12.26 -20.65 26.11
CA ILE A 322 -12.00 -19.98 27.39
C ILE A 322 -13.17 -19.05 27.74
N LEU A 323 -13.65 -18.24 26.79
CA LEU A 323 -14.78 -17.34 27.03
C LEU A 323 -16.09 -18.10 27.30
N ILE A 324 -16.33 -19.19 26.57
CA ILE A 324 -17.44 -20.12 26.79
C ILE A 324 -17.39 -20.68 28.23
N ASN A 325 -16.24 -21.23 28.64
CA ASN A 325 -16.03 -21.74 30.00
C ASN A 325 -16.16 -20.67 31.09
N MET A 326 -15.83 -19.39 30.81
CA MET A 326 -16.00 -18.28 31.77
C MET A 326 -17.46 -17.87 31.93
N LEU A 327 -18.24 -17.90 30.84
CA LEU A 327 -19.69 -17.67 30.85
C LEU A 327 -20.43 -18.77 31.62
N GLU A 328 -20.14 -20.04 31.32
CA GLU A 328 -20.74 -21.20 31.99
C GLU A 328 -20.46 -21.20 33.51
N LYS A 329 -19.27 -20.76 33.93
CA LYS A 329 -18.93 -20.58 35.36
C LYS A 329 -19.73 -19.49 36.08
N LYS A 330 -20.35 -18.53 35.35
CA LYS A 330 -21.35 -17.60 35.91
C LYS A 330 -22.80 -18.13 35.77
N ASN A 331 -22.98 -19.40 35.39
CA ASN A 331 -24.26 -20.03 35.01
C ASN A 331 -24.93 -19.42 33.76
N VAL A 332 -24.15 -18.79 32.88
CA VAL A 332 -24.65 -18.29 31.59
C VAL A 332 -24.57 -19.42 30.57
N ASN A 333 -25.72 -19.98 30.16
CA ASN A 333 -25.75 -20.95 29.07
C ASN A 333 -25.36 -20.27 27.76
N THR A 334 -24.26 -20.72 27.16
CA THR A 334 -23.72 -20.18 25.91
C THR A 334 -24.48 -20.71 24.69
N ASN A 335 -24.97 -21.95 24.72
CA ASN A 335 -25.32 -22.77 23.55
C ASN A 335 -24.21 -22.89 22.47
N LEU A 336 -22.96 -22.55 22.80
CA LEU A 336 -21.87 -22.45 21.82
C LEU A 336 -20.87 -23.60 21.93
N THR A 337 -20.59 -24.23 20.79
CA THR A 337 -19.45 -25.12 20.58
C THR A 337 -18.37 -24.41 19.76
N PHE A 338 -17.24 -25.07 19.59
CA PHE A 338 -16.16 -24.61 18.71
C PHE A 338 -15.50 -25.82 18.04
N ALA A 339 -15.06 -25.66 16.79
CA ALA A 339 -14.22 -26.61 16.11
C ALA A 339 -12.88 -25.95 15.75
N VAL A 340 -11.79 -26.71 15.83
CA VAL A 340 -10.43 -26.21 15.57
C VAL A 340 -9.88 -26.88 14.32
N ASP A 341 -9.44 -26.08 13.35
CA ASP A 341 -8.62 -26.55 12.25
C ASP A 341 -7.14 -26.42 12.66
N GLU A 342 -6.57 -27.49 13.21
CA GLU A 342 -5.15 -27.52 13.62
C GLU A 342 -4.15 -27.30 12.46
N LYS A 343 -4.59 -27.42 11.20
CA LYS A 343 -3.72 -27.20 10.03
C LYS A 343 -3.62 -25.72 9.68
N ASN A 344 -4.74 -25.00 9.78
CA ASN A 344 -4.82 -23.56 9.50
C ASN A 344 -4.76 -22.67 10.75
N ASN A 345 -4.78 -23.29 11.95
CA ASN A 345 -4.91 -22.66 13.28
C ASN A 345 -6.20 -21.85 13.49
N THR A 346 -7.18 -21.96 12.60
CA THR A 346 -8.47 -21.25 12.72
C THR A 346 -9.45 -21.99 13.64
N VAL A 347 -10.39 -21.24 14.20
CA VAL A 347 -11.47 -21.73 15.06
C VAL A 347 -12.79 -21.30 14.46
N SER A 348 -13.66 -22.27 14.12
CA SER A 348 -15.08 -21.96 13.94
C SER A 348 -15.76 -21.99 15.32
N ILE A 349 -16.69 -21.07 15.51
CA ILE A 349 -17.60 -21.05 16.64
C ILE A 349 -18.96 -21.37 16.04
N ASP A 350 -19.66 -22.34 16.63
CA ASP A 350 -20.87 -22.95 16.08
C ASP A 350 -21.85 -23.25 17.24
N TYR A 351 -23.06 -23.74 16.93
CA TYR A 351 -24.08 -24.04 17.94
C TYR A 351 -24.07 -25.49 18.44
N ILE A 352 -24.33 -25.69 19.74
CA ILE A 352 -24.42 -27.02 20.36
C ILE A 352 -25.75 -27.67 19.96
N GLU A 353 -26.87 -27.00 20.24
CA GLU A 353 -28.21 -27.45 19.87
C GLU A 353 -28.94 -26.38 19.05
N ASN A 354 -29.67 -26.82 18.02
CA ASN A 354 -30.23 -26.02 16.92
C ASN A 354 -29.19 -25.35 15.99
N LYS A 355 -29.68 -24.92 14.82
CA LYS A 355 -29.01 -24.01 13.89
C LYS A 355 -29.95 -22.86 13.51
N ASN A 356 -30.47 -22.11 14.49
CA ASN A 356 -31.79 -21.44 14.37
C ASN A 356 -32.01 -20.06 15.07
N ASP A 357 -31.06 -19.12 15.07
CA ASP A 357 -31.26 -17.73 15.59
C ASP A 357 -31.22 -16.43 14.58
N SER A 358 -30.17 -15.57 14.43
CA SER A 358 -29.81 -14.37 13.51
C SER A 358 -28.33 -13.71 13.45
N GLU A 359 -27.76 -13.03 14.49
CA GLU A 359 -26.34 -12.64 14.82
C GLU A 359 -25.21 -13.65 14.34
N LEU A 360 -23.89 -13.44 14.54
CA LEU A 360 -22.83 -14.42 14.14
C LEU A 360 -22.19 -15.09 15.36
N ALA A 361 -21.94 -16.41 15.40
CA ALA A 361 -21.62 -17.18 16.63
C ALA A 361 -20.59 -16.57 17.62
N ILE A 362 -19.66 -15.82 17.06
CA ILE A 362 -18.63 -15.03 17.72
C ILE A 362 -19.14 -13.76 18.42
N ASP A 363 -20.13 -13.09 17.84
CA ASP A 363 -20.77 -11.87 18.30
C ASP A 363 -21.71 -12.13 19.50
N ARG A 364 -22.54 -13.21 19.52
CA ARG A 364 -23.19 -13.71 20.77
C ARG A 364 -22.19 -13.88 21.88
N LEU A 365 -21.06 -14.50 21.58
CA LEU A 365 -20.03 -14.80 22.59
C LEU A 365 -19.45 -13.51 23.16
N ILE A 366 -19.18 -12.52 22.29
CA ILE A 366 -18.74 -11.16 22.68
C ILE A 366 -19.82 -10.44 23.50
N ARG A 367 -21.09 -10.47 23.08
CA ARG A 367 -22.18 -9.70 23.70
C ARG A 367 -22.62 -10.30 25.03
N LEU A 368 -22.80 -11.63 25.12
CA LEU A 368 -23.02 -12.32 26.40
C LEU A 368 -21.92 -11.99 27.41
N ALA A 369 -20.66 -11.94 26.96
CA ALA A 369 -19.54 -11.57 27.81
C ALA A 369 -19.51 -10.07 28.18
N ASN A 370 -20.03 -9.18 27.34
CA ASN A 370 -20.21 -7.76 27.70
C ASN A 370 -21.32 -7.60 28.76
N GLU A 371 -22.51 -8.15 28.51
CA GLU A 371 -23.68 -8.09 29.40
C GLU A 371 -23.36 -8.62 30.81
N ASN A 372 -22.70 -9.77 30.88
CA ASN A 372 -22.34 -10.42 32.15
C ASN A 372 -21.05 -9.90 32.78
N LYS A 373 -20.45 -8.84 32.21
CA LYS A 373 -19.19 -8.22 32.67
C LYS A 373 -18.10 -9.28 32.86
N ILE A 374 -17.77 -9.98 31.77
CA ILE A 374 -16.75 -11.02 31.66
C ILE A 374 -15.71 -10.64 30.60
N ILE A 375 -16.10 -9.94 29.53
CA ILE A 375 -15.24 -9.71 28.37
C ILE A 375 -13.94 -8.97 28.74
N ASP A 376 -13.99 -8.07 29.72
CA ASP A 376 -12.81 -7.34 30.21
C ASP A 376 -11.87 -8.32 30.92
N ASP A 377 -12.35 -9.11 31.89
CA ASP A 377 -11.59 -10.16 32.57
C ASP A 377 -11.03 -11.22 31.60
N PHE A 378 -11.74 -11.51 30.51
CA PHE A 378 -11.33 -12.45 29.46
C PHE A 378 -10.18 -11.89 28.61
N ILE A 379 -10.30 -10.67 28.10
CA ILE A 379 -9.22 -9.98 27.36
C ILE A 379 -7.95 -9.86 28.22
N LEU A 380 -8.13 -9.68 29.53
CA LEU A 380 -7.07 -9.56 30.52
C LEU A 380 -6.54 -10.91 31.04
N SER A 381 -7.13 -12.05 30.64
CA SER A 381 -6.73 -13.37 31.13
C SER A 381 -5.39 -13.81 30.53
N GLY A 382 -4.53 -14.43 31.35
CA GLY A 382 -3.14 -14.73 30.95
C GLY A 382 -3.01 -15.60 29.70
N GLU A 383 -3.96 -16.52 29.46
CA GLU A 383 -3.97 -17.37 28.27
C GLU A 383 -4.32 -16.59 26.97
N VAL A 384 -5.04 -15.47 27.08
CA VAL A 384 -5.64 -14.73 25.93
C VAL A 384 -4.93 -13.41 25.64
N LEU A 385 -4.43 -12.74 26.67
CA LEU A 385 -3.88 -11.36 26.65
C LEU A 385 -2.87 -11.10 25.52
N LYS A 386 -1.94 -12.04 25.31
CA LYS A 386 -0.89 -11.97 24.27
C LYS A 386 -1.46 -12.10 22.84
N ASN A 387 -2.53 -12.87 22.67
CA ASN A 387 -3.22 -13.00 21.40
C ASN A 387 -4.10 -11.77 21.11
N ALA A 388 -4.77 -11.21 22.13
CA ALA A 388 -5.49 -9.94 22.02
C ALA A 388 -4.58 -8.77 21.58
N GLN A 389 -3.35 -8.71 22.10
CA GLN A 389 -2.34 -7.77 21.63
C GLN A 389 -1.96 -8.01 20.15
N THR A 390 -1.72 -9.26 19.77
CA THR A 390 -1.36 -9.63 18.40
C THR A 390 -2.47 -9.28 17.41
N ALA A 391 -3.73 -9.55 17.76
CA ALA A 391 -4.89 -9.21 16.96
C ALA A 391 -5.09 -7.69 16.80
N LEU A 392 -4.82 -6.92 17.86
CA LEU A 392 -4.90 -5.45 17.82
C LEU A 392 -3.78 -4.83 16.96
N PHE A 393 -2.58 -5.41 16.99
CA PHE A 393 -1.49 -5.01 16.10
C PHE A 393 -1.82 -5.34 14.63
N ASN A 394 -2.39 -6.52 14.37
CA ASN A 394 -2.83 -6.91 13.03
C ASN A 394 -3.97 -6.01 12.47
N SER A 395 -4.73 -5.31 13.31
CA SER A 395 -5.70 -4.29 12.88
C SER A 395 -5.09 -2.88 12.72
N GLY A 396 -3.76 -2.76 12.76
CA GLY A 396 -3.02 -1.50 12.61
C GLY A 396 -2.96 -0.64 13.88
N VAL A 397 -3.44 -1.14 15.03
CA VAL A 397 -3.60 -0.35 16.25
C VAL A 397 -2.52 -0.68 17.27
N TYR A 398 -1.55 0.22 17.40
CA TYR A 398 -0.37 0.05 18.25
C TYR A 398 -0.39 1.02 19.45
N PRO A 399 -1.00 0.66 20.60
CA PRO A 399 -1.12 1.57 21.73
C PRO A 399 0.15 1.79 22.55
N LYS A 400 1.25 1.05 22.31
CA LYS A 400 2.51 1.09 23.09
C LYS A 400 2.29 0.90 24.62
N ILE A 401 1.75 -0.26 25.00
CA ILE A 401 1.47 -0.61 26.41
C ILE A 401 2.26 -1.87 26.80
N TYR A 402 2.98 -1.81 27.92
CA TYR A 402 3.61 -2.96 28.56
C TYR A 402 2.58 -3.71 29.41
N LEU A 403 2.17 -4.90 28.93
CA LEU A 403 1.07 -5.69 29.52
C LEU A 403 1.43 -6.40 30.83
N SER A 404 2.72 -6.49 31.18
CA SER A 404 3.18 -6.95 32.49
C SER A 404 2.90 -5.93 33.60
N ASP A 405 3.08 -4.65 33.26
CA ASP A 405 3.14 -3.54 34.21
C ASP A 405 1.84 -2.71 34.16
N TRP A 406 1.00 -2.93 33.13
CA TRP A 406 -0.21 -2.18 32.80
C TRP A 406 0.02 -0.67 32.64
N GLU A 407 1.09 -0.35 31.92
CA GLU A 407 1.62 1.00 31.77
C GLU A 407 1.98 1.29 30.30
N TYR A 408 1.82 2.55 29.87
CA TYR A 408 2.28 3.00 28.55
C TYR A 408 3.81 3.04 28.52
N SER A 409 4.44 2.65 27.40
CA SER A 409 5.90 2.55 27.33
C SER A 409 6.56 3.84 27.78
N PHE A 410 6.09 4.97 27.25
CA PHE A 410 6.57 6.31 27.58
C PHE A 410 6.71 6.58 29.09
N ILE A 411 5.74 6.14 29.91
CA ILE A 411 5.77 6.38 31.37
C ILE A 411 6.89 5.55 32.02
N LYS A 412 7.08 4.32 31.55
CA LYS A 412 8.19 3.46 31.96
C LYS A 412 9.53 4.00 31.45
N ASP A 413 9.61 4.36 30.17
CA ASP A 413 10.79 4.95 29.51
C ASP A 413 11.29 6.18 30.32
N LYS A 414 10.36 7.03 30.80
CA LYS A 414 10.65 8.17 31.68
C LYS A 414 11.06 7.77 33.10
N ARG A 415 10.47 6.73 33.70
CA ARG A 415 10.87 6.25 35.04
C ARG A 415 12.26 5.62 35.02
N ASP A 416 12.55 4.83 33.99
CA ASP A 416 13.83 4.15 33.80
C ASP A 416 14.95 5.19 33.54
N LEU A 417 14.67 6.26 32.77
CA LEU A 417 15.52 7.44 32.63
C LEU A 417 15.79 8.14 33.97
N LEU A 418 14.76 8.32 34.81
CA LEU A 418 14.89 8.97 36.11
C LEU A 418 15.65 8.11 37.15
N ASN A 419 15.72 6.79 36.98
CA ASN A 419 16.59 5.88 37.75
C ASN A 419 16.62 6.17 39.27
N ASN A 420 15.43 6.17 39.90
CA ASN A 420 15.22 6.44 41.34
C ASN A 420 15.44 7.91 41.81
N LYS A 421 15.54 8.88 40.90
CA LYS A 421 15.37 10.33 41.20
C LYS A 421 13.87 10.65 41.46
N ASP A 422 13.56 11.90 41.82
CA ASP A 422 12.17 12.34 42.05
C ASP A 422 11.35 12.29 40.75
N GLU A 423 10.19 11.61 40.76
CA GLU A 423 9.27 11.54 39.61
C GLU A 423 8.73 12.92 39.17
N LYS A 424 8.88 13.96 40.00
CA LYS A 424 8.50 15.36 39.70
C LYS A 424 9.62 16.19 39.08
N MET A 425 10.84 15.65 38.96
CA MET A 425 11.98 16.37 38.39
C MET A 425 11.68 16.80 36.96
N THR A 426 11.80 18.10 36.68
CA THR A 426 11.51 18.63 35.34
C THR A 426 12.58 18.18 34.34
N ALA A 427 12.19 18.10 33.06
CA ALA A 427 13.12 17.75 31.98
C ALA A 427 14.36 18.67 31.97
N LYS A 428 14.17 19.95 32.30
CA LYS A 428 15.24 20.94 32.36
C LYS A 428 16.22 20.69 33.52
N GLU A 429 15.75 20.20 34.67
CA GLU A 429 16.59 19.87 35.81
C GLU A 429 17.46 18.63 35.52
N LEU A 430 16.86 17.55 35.01
CA LEU A 430 17.63 16.33 34.67
C LEU A 430 18.62 16.58 33.52
N PHE A 431 18.23 17.34 32.50
CA PHE A 431 19.11 17.78 31.43
C PHE A 431 20.32 18.58 31.95
N ASN A 432 20.12 19.46 32.93
CA ASN A 432 21.21 20.20 33.57
C ASN A 432 22.14 19.29 34.41
N GLU A 433 21.65 18.17 34.95
CA GLU A 433 22.52 17.15 35.57
C GLU A 433 23.37 16.42 34.52
N PHE A 434 22.79 15.99 33.39
CA PHE A 434 23.58 15.39 32.30
C PHE A 434 24.61 16.37 31.71
N LYS A 435 24.27 17.67 31.57
CA LYS A 435 25.27 18.70 31.21
C LYS A 435 26.43 18.74 32.19
N LYS A 436 26.21 18.48 33.48
CA LYS A 436 27.26 18.46 34.51
C LYS A 436 28.06 17.16 34.54
N GLU A 437 27.41 16.02 34.29
CA GLU A 437 28.08 14.71 34.22
C GLU A 437 29.08 14.65 33.06
N ASP A 438 28.72 15.17 31.88
CA ASP A 438 29.59 15.18 30.69
C ASP A 438 30.45 16.47 30.53
N SER A 439 30.49 17.34 31.55
CA SER A 439 31.29 18.60 31.57
C SER A 439 30.95 19.59 30.44
N LEU A 440 29.65 19.79 30.20
CA LEU A 440 29.04 20.60 29.15
C LEU A 440 28.38 21.89 29.65
N GLU A 441 28.54 22.27 30.93
CA GLU A 441 27.89 23.47 31.49
C GLU A 441 28.36 24.79 30.82
N ARG A 442 29.52 24.75 30.15
CA ARG A 442 30.08 25.89 29.39
C ARG A 442 29.41 26.16 28.04
N TYR A 443 28.58 25.25 27.54
CA TYR A 443 27.89 25.38 26.25
C TYR A 443 26.45 25.83 26.43
N ASP A 444 25.88 26.48 25.40
CA ASP A 444 24.45 26.74 25.35
C ASP A 444 23.63 25.45 25.32
N ASP A 445 22.34 25.55 25.56
CA ASP A 445 21.48 24.38 25.73
C ASP A 445 21.20 23.62 24.43
N TYR A 446 21.26 24.26 23.26
CA TYR A 446 21.10 23.56 21.99
C TYR A 446 22.38 22.80 21.62
N LEU A 447 23.54 23.45 21.72
CA LEU A 447 24.83 22.80 21.48
C LEU A 447 25.06 21.65 22.47
N ALA A 448 24.80 21.86 23.76
CA ALA A 448 24.90 20.80 24.76
C ALA A 448 23.90 19.66 24.52
N TYR A 449 22.67 19.96 24.10
CA TYR A 449 21.70 18.93 23.69
C TYR A 449 22.22 18.09 22.53
N SER A 450 22.71 18.71 21.46
CA SER A 450 23.19 18.00 20.27
C SER A 450 24.44 17.16 20.56
N MET A 451 25.34 17.66 21.43
CA MET A 451 26.51 16.91 21.90
C MET A 451 26.11 15.71 22.78
N LEU A 452 25.18 15.89 23.73
CA LEU A 452 24.64 14.80 24.56
C LEU A 452 23.95 13.74 23.69
N ASN A 453 23.11 14.17 22.74
CA ASN A 453 22.37 13.31 21.82
C ASN A 453 23.33 12.37 21.05
N ILE A 454 24.39 12.90 20.44
CA ILE A 454 25.42 12.08 19.78
C ILE A 454 26.13 11.16 20.80
N SER A 455 26.54 11.68 21.95
CA SER A 455 27.29 10.92 22.97
C SER A 455 26.50 9.72 23.51
N LYS A 456 25.23 9.93 23.93
CA LYS A 456 24.37 8.84 24.43
C LYS A 456 23.99 7.85 23.31
N SER A 457 23.90 8.31 22.05
CA SER A 457 23.74 7.40 20.89
C SER A 457 24.91 6.44 20.75
N ILE A 458 26.15 6.91 20.94
CA ILE A 458 27.35 6.07 20.93
C ILE A 458 27.34 5.08 22.11
N ASP A 459 26.94 5.52 23.30
CA ASP A 459 26.88 4.66 24.48
C ASP A 459 25.78 3.60 24.43
N SER A 460 24.67 3.85 23.72
CA SER A 460 23.50 2.97 23.61
C SER A 460 23.81 1.53 23.15
N ASN A 461 24.87 1.33 22.35
CA ASN A 461 25.33 0.00 21.91
C ASN A 461 25.80 -0.92 23.05
N GLY A 462 25.90 -0.44 24.29
CA GLY A 462 26.12 -1.28 25.48
C GLY A 462 27.43 -2.06 25.40
N TYR A 463 27.33 -3.40 25.30
CA TYR A 463 28.44 -4.34 25.12
C TYR A 463 28.82 -4.62 23.66
N LEU A 464 28.03 -4.17 22.68
CA LEU A 464 28.27 -4.39 21.25
C LEU A 464 29.21 -3.31 20.65
N ALA A 465 30.25 -2.91 21.39
CA ALA A 465 31.08 -1.75 21.06
C ALA A 465 31.82 -1.82 19.70
N TYR A 466 31.99 -3.03 19.12
CA TYR A 466 32.52 -3.24 17.78
C TYR A 466 31.55 -2.83 16.65
N LYS A 467 30.25 -2.74 16.93
CA LYS A 467 29.27 -2.22 15.95
C LYS A 467 29.31 -0.70 15.96
N PRO A 468 29.46 -0.04 14.80
CA PRO A 468 29.30 1.40 14.73
C PRO A 468 27.85 1.80 15.03
N THR A 469 27.67 2.96 15.68
CA THR A 469 26.39 3.67 15.70
C THR A 469 26.36 4.63 14.51
N THR A 470 25.35 4.56 13.66
CA THR A 470 25.11 5.57 12.63
C THR A 470 24.57 6.85 13.25
N ILE A 471 25.31 7.95 13.12
CA ILE A 471 24.97 9.26 13.70
C ILE A 471 24.15 10.11 12.72
N ALA A 472 24.47 10.06 11.42
CA ALA A 472 23.78 10.81 10.37
C ALA A 472 23.91 10.11 9.02
N LYS A 473 22.87 10.20 8.17
CA LYS A 473 22.82 9.68 6.79
C LYS A 473 22.61 10.80 5.78
N ASN A 474 22.96 10.56 4.51
CA ASN A 474 22.86 11.52 3.42
C ASN A 474 23.64 12.82 3.69
N ILE A 475 24.89 12.67 4.14
CA ILE A 475 25.79 13.81 4.38
C ILE A 475 26.31 14.33 3.04
N ASN A 476 26.36 15.65 2.86
CA ASN A 476 26.86 16.26 1.62
C ASN A 476 28.39 16.08 1.50
N TYR A 477 28.89 15.96 0.27
CA TYR A 477 30.32 15.68 0.02
C TYR A 477 31.26 16.74 0.64
N ASP A 478 30.86 18.01 0.62
CA ASP A 478 31.61 19.11 1.25
C ASP A 478 31.80 18.89 2.77
N SER A 479 30.79 18.33 3.43
CA SER A 479 30.80 17.98 4.85
C SER A 479 31.63 16.73 5.13
N VAL A 480 31.62 15.75 4.22
CA VAL A 480 32.52 14.57 4.29
C VAL A 480 33.99 15.02 4.25
N MET A 481 34.34 15.96 3.36
CA MET A 481 35.70 16.53 3.32
C MET A 481 36.06 17.25 4.62
N LYS A 482 35.15 18.07 5.19
CA LYS A 482 35.36 18.69 6.51
C LYS A 482 35.56 17.66 7.62
N ILE A 483 34.82 16.56 7.63
CA ILE A 483 34.96 15.50 8.65
C ILE A 483 36.33 14.84 8.54
N GLU A 484 36.73 14.43 7.33
CA GLU A 484 38.02 13.79 7.06
C GLU A 484 39.25 14.69 7.31
N GLU A 485 39.09 16.02 7.26
CA GLU A 485 40.14 17.01 7.55
C GLU A 485 40.21 17.38 9.05
N ILE A 486 39.05 17.58 9.70
CA ILE A 486 38.97 18.22 11.04
C ILE A 486 38.89 17.19 12.19
N ILE A 487 38.35 15.99 11.94
CA ILE A 487 38.12 14.99 12.99
C ILE A 487 39.29 13.99 13.05
N PRO A 488 39.94 13.78 14.22
CA PRO A 488 41.00 12.79 14.34
C PRO A 488 40.49 11.37 14.04
N LYS A 489 41.21 10.60 13.23
CA LYS A 489 40.79 9.25 12.79
C LYS A 489 40.74 8.23 13.93
N ASP A 490 41.45 8.51 15.02
CA ASP A 490 41.46 7.80 16.28
C ASP A 490 40.37 8.25 17.27
N ALA A 491 39.73 9.41 17.07
CA ALA A 491 38.58 9.86 17.87
C ALA A 491 37.30 9.04 17.64
N GLY A 492 37.31 8.11 16.69
CA GLY A 492 36.27 7.09 16.55
C GLY A 492 35.14 7.39 15.58
N PHE A 493 35.28 8.39 14.72
CA PHE A 493 34.28 8.70 13.68
C PHE A 493 34.83 8.35 12.29
N GLU A 494 33.95 7.85 11.42
CA GLU A 494 34.30 7.39 10.07
C GLU A 494 33.12 7.65 9.12
N VAL A 495 33.39 8.14 7.90
CA VAL A 495 32.36 8.24 6.87
C VAL A 495 32.40 7.00 5.97
N VAL A 496 31.32 6.23 5.96
CA VAL A 496 31.15 5.11 5.04
C VAL A 496 30.27 5.50 3.85
N VAL A 497 30.40 4.76 2.74
CA VAL A 497 29.59 4.94 1.53
C VAL A 497 28.70 3.71 1.35
N GLU A 498 27.39 3.91 1.46
CA GLU A 498 26.38 2.88 1.19
C GLU A 498 25.66 3.11 -0.15
N SER A 499 24.93 2.11 -0.62
CA SER A 499 24.20 2.12 -1.90
C SER A 499 22.72 2.43 -1.67
N ASN A 500 22.32 3.70 -1.80
CA ASN A 500 20.93 4.13 -1.68
C ASN A 500 20.15 3.88 -2.99
N ARG A 501 18.97 3.25 -2.91
CA ARG A 501 18.12 2.99 -4.08
C ARG A 501 17.52 4.30 -4.61
N VAL A 502 17.40 4.44 -5.92
CA VAL A 502 16.74 5.57 -6.57
C VAL A 502 15.89 5.07 -7.73
N TYR A 503 14.69 5.63 -7.89
CA TYR A 503 13.80 5.41 -9.01
C TYR A 503 13.80 6.69 -9.86
N PRO A 504 14.63 6.81 -10.92
CA PRO A 504 14.87 8.08 -11.62
C PRO A 504 13.61 8.67 -12.27
N ASN A 505 12.59 7.84 -12.48
CA ASN A 505 11.34 8.20 -13.14
C ASN A 505 10.20 8.54 -12.15
N LYS A 506 10.48 8.54 -10.83
CA LYS A 506 9.51 8.85 -9.76
C LYS A 506 8.26 7.98 -9.87
N ASN A 507 7.08 8.58 -9.96
CA ASN A 507 5.79 7.91 -10.09
C ASN A 507 5.70 6.92 -11.27
N SER A 508 6.43 7.17 -12.38
CA SER A 508 6.25 6.38 -13.58
C SER A 508 6.61 4.91 -13.38
N ALA A 509 5.69 4.03 -13.75
CA ALA A 509 5.72 2.59 -13.53
C ALA A 509 5.77 2.15 -12.03
N SER A 510 5.29 2.95 -11.08
CA SER A 510 5.40 2.61 -9.65
C SER A 510 4.75 1.28 -9.26
N HIS A 511 3.52 0.98 -9.72
CA HIS A 511 2.86 -0.32 -9.43
C HIS A 511 3.49 -1.52 -10.13
N LEU A 512 4.41 -1.27 -11.09
CA LEU A 512 5.17 -2.29 -11.79
C LEU A 512 6.49 -2.57 -11.08
N LEU A 513 7.27 -1.52 -10.81
CA LEU A 513 8.54 -1.62 -10.09
C LEU A 513 8.32 -2.04 -8.64
N GLY A 514 7.27 -1.51 -8.03
CA GLY A 514 7.04 -1.58 -6.60
C GLY A 514 7.99 -0.67 -5.84
N TYR A 515 8.25 -1.01 -4.58
CA TYR A 515 9.16 -0.29 -3.70
C TYR A 515 9.91 -1.26 -2.78
N ILE A 516 10.91 -0.73 -2.07
CA ILE A 516 11.70 -1.44 -1.05
C ILE A 516 11.45 -0.83 0.34
N GLY A 517 11.73 -1.56 1.42
CA GLY A 517 11.66 -1.06 2.79
C GLY A 517 12.18 -2.06 3.83
N ASN A 518 12.37 -1.60 5.07
CA ASN A 518 12.84 -2.41 6.20
C ASN A 518 11.93 -3.61 6.46
N ILE A 519 12.47 -4.77 6.83
CA ILE A 519 11.69 -5.92 7.34
C ILE A 519 10.91 -5.48 8.60
N SER A 520 9.57 -5.56 8.57
CA SER A 520 8.72 -5.05 9.67
C SER A 520 7.58 -5.99 10.03
N GLU A 521 6.98 -6.67 9.05
CA GLU A 521 5.82 -7.53 9.29
C GLU A 521 6.22 -8.91 9.82
N LYS A 522 5.36 -9.53 10.65
CA LYS A 522 5.65 -10.84 11.23
C LYS A 522 5.94 -11.92 10.18
N PHE A 523 5.20 -11.91 9.06
CA PHE A 523 5.42 -12.86 7.96
C PHE A 523 6.71 -12.57 7.18
N GLU A 524 7.21 -11.32 7.20
CA GLU A 524 8.48 -10.94 6.60
C GLU A 524 9.66 -11.38 7.45
N ILE A 525 9.54 -11.31 8.77
CA ILE A 525 10.53 -11.86 9.71
C ILE A 525 10.73 -13.36 9.45
N GLU A 526 9.64 -14.13 9.35
CA GLU A 526 9.72 -15.56 9.01
C GLU A 526 10.32 -15.78 7.60
N LYS A 527 9.75 -15.11 6.58
CA LYS A 527 10.17 -15.23 5.16
C LYS A 527 11.64 -14.86 4.91
N PHE A 528 12.09 -13.75 5.47
CA PHE A 528 13.39 -13.16 5.15
C PHE A 528 14.47 -13.53 6.17
N ILE A 529 14.21 -13.43 7.48
CA ILE A 529 15.22 -13.70 8.51
C ILE A 529 15.37 -15.21 8.72
N GLU A 530 14.26 -15.92 9.00
CA GLU A 530 14.34 -17.35 9.33
C GLU A 530 14.68 -18.24 8.11
N TYR A 531 14.00 -18.06 6.97
CA TYR A 531 14.26 -18.90 5.79
C TYR A 531 15.35 -18.37 4.83
N LYS A 532 15.47 -17.05 4.63
CA LYS A 532 16.39 -16.47 3.62
C LYS A 532 17.65 -15.80 4.19
N GLN A 533 17.84 -15.84 5.50
CA GLN A 533 19.04 -15.37 6.23
C GLN A 533 19.40 -13.89 5.97
N TYR A 534 18.39 -13.02 5.94
CA TYR A 534 18.57 -11.56 6.02
C TYR A 534 18.85 -11.11 7.47
N ASP A 535 19.55 -10.00 7.63
CA ASP A 535 19.64 -9.31 8.93
C ASP A 535 18.34 -8.51 9.20
N LEU A 536 17.99 -8.28 10.47
CA LEU A 536 16.76 -7.56 10.85
C LEU A 536 16.65 -6.14 10.25
N ASN A 537 17.79 -5.49 10.03
CA ASN A 537 17.84 -4.13 9.51
C ASN A 537 17.86 -4.07 7.96
N ASP A 538 17.71 -5.20 7.27
CA ASP A 538 17.81 -5.26 5.82
C ASP A 538 16.60 -4.63 5.12
N ILE A 539 16.89 -3.96 4.02
CA ILE A 539 15.90 -3.33 3.14
C ILE A 539 15.57 -4.32 2.00
N VAL A 540 14.33 -4.78 1.97
CA VAL A 540 13.81 -5.79 1.03
C VAL A 540 12.75 -5.21 0.11
N GLY A 541 12.57 -5.80 -1.07
CA GLY A 541 11.44 -5.54 -1.95
C GLY A 541 10.11 -5.85 -1.25
N LYS A 542 9.19 -4.89 -1.29
CA LYS A 542 7.86 -4.94 -0.67
C LYS A 542 6.73 -5.20 -1.65
N SER A 543 6.90 -4.81 -2.91
CA SER A 543 5.92 -5.01 -3.98
C SER A 543 6.58 -5.04 -5.36
N GLY A 544 5.79 -5.31 -6.39
CA GLY A 544 6.19 -5.21 -7.80
C GLY A 544 7.35 -6.13 -8.18
N LEU A 545 8.15 -5.71 -9.15
CA LEU A 545 9.37 -6.42 -9.55
C LEU A 545 10.45 -6.41 -8.46
N GLU A 546 10.51 -5.38 -7.60
CA GLU A 546 11.46 -5.33 -6.48
C GLU A 546 11.28 -6.49 -5.49
N GLU A 547 10.04 -6.84 -5.15
CA GLU A 547 9.73 -8.03 -4.33
C GLU A 547 9.85 -9.32 -5.15
N SER A 548 9.26 -9.32 -6.35
CA SER A 548 9.12 -10.55 -7.15
C SER A 548 10.47 -11.09 -7.66
N PHE A 549 11.46 -10.22 -7.81
CA PHE A 549 12.83 -10.55 -8.19
C PHE A 549 13.85 -10.26 -7.07
N GLU A 550 13.42 -10.15 -5.81
CA GLU A 550 14.28 -9.88 -4.66
C GLU A 550 15.54 -10.77 -4.62
N ASP A 551 15.40 -12.09 -4.81
CA ASP A 551 16.55 -13.03 -4.81
C ASP A 551 17.51 -12.84 -5.99
N THR A 552 17.05 -12.20 -7.07
CA THR A 552 17.88 -11.79 -8.21
C THR A 552 18.58 -10.46 -7.92
N LEU A 553 17.86 -9.52 -7.29
CA LEU A 553 18.26 -8.13 -7.11
C LEU A 553 19.16 -7.91 -5.88
N ARG A 554 19.02 -8.66 -4.77
CA ARG A 554 19.78 -8.38 -3.53
C ARG A 554 21.30 -8.56 -3.63
N GLY A 555 21.77 -9.41 -4.55
CA GLY A 555 23.16 -9.86 -4.57
C GLY A 555 23.47 -10.84 -3.45
N SER A 556 24.70 -10.84 -2.94
CA SER A 556 25.13 -11.66 -1.80
C SER A 556 26.11 -10.89 -0.93
N LYS A 557 25.78 -10.75 0.36
CA LYS A 557 26.61 -10.05 1.35
C LYS A 557 27.99 -10.69 1.46
N GLY A 558 29.01 -9.85 1.53
CA GLY A 558 30.35 -10.22 1.93
C GLY A 558 30.44 -10.44 3.43
N LYS A 559 31.58 -10.96 3.90
CA LYS A 559 31.83 -11.21 5.32
C LYS A 559 33.26 -10.82 5.69
N ARG A 560 33.41 -10.05 6.76
CA ARG A 560 34.68 -9.77 7.43
C ARG A 560 34.67 -10.46 8.80
N LEU A 561 35.56 -11.42 9.00
CA LEU A 561 35.77 -12.08 10.29
C LEU A 561 36.87 -11.33 11.05
N VAL A 562 36.54 -10.83 12.24
CA VAL A 562 37.47 -10.03 13.07
C VAL A 562 37.67 -10.65 14.44
N TYR A 563 38.86 -10.47 15.02
CA TYR A 563 39.06 -10.67 16.46
C TYR A 563 38.61 -9.43 17.22
N THR A 564 37.92 -9.67 18.34
CA THR A 564 37.54 -8.66 19.34
C THR A 564 38.12 -9.02 20.71
N ASP A 565 38.50 -8.01 21.48
CA ASP A 565 38.95 -8.19 22.86
C ASP A 565 37.79 -8.27 23.88
N VAL A 566 38.11 -8.31 25.18
CA VAL A 566 37.10 -8.42 26.26
C VAL A 566 36.20 -7.19 26.41
N TYR A 567 36.52 -6.07 25.75
CA TYR A 567 35.69 -4.87 25.67
C TYR A 567 34.98 -4.74 24.32
N GLY A 568 35.10 -5.74 23.45
CA GLY A 568 34.53 -5.73 22.11
C GLY A 568 35.30 -4.84 21.13
N ARG A 569 36.61 -4.64 21.31
CA ARG A 569 37.43 -3.80 20.42
C ARG A 569 38.07 -4.64 19.32
N THR A 570 37.93 -4.21 18.06
CA THR A 570 38.49 -4.93 16.91
C THR A 570 40.02 -4.88 16.93
N THR A 571 40.69 -6.04 17.03
CA THR A 571 42.16 -6.12 17.09
C THR A 571 42.80 -6.47 15.75
N ASP A 572 42.19 -7.39 14.99
CA ASP A 572 42.69 -7.92 13.72
C ASP A 572 41.54 -8.35 12.79
N VAL A 573 41.78 -8.31 11.48
CA VAL A 573 40.94 -8.95 10.47
C VAL A 573 41.55 -10.30 10.11
N ILE A 574 40.78 -11.38 10.25
CA ILE A 574 41.22 -12.76 10.04
C ILE A 574 40.99 -13.17 8.57
N GLU A 575 39.80 -12.88 8.07
CA GLU A 575 39.33 -13.28 6.75
C GLU A 575 38.35 -12.22 6.23
N GLU A 576 38.42 -11.90 4.94
CA GLU A 576 37.46 -11.01 4.27
C GLU A 576 37.04 -11.57 2.93
N THR A 577 35.73 -11.64 2.72
CA THR A 577 35.11 -12.02 1.45
C THR A 577 34.28 -10.84 0.95
N ASN A 578 34.59 -10.37 -0.26
CA ASN A 578 33.90 -9.23 -0.86
C ASN A 578 32.43 -9.55 -1.15
N ALA A 579 31.56 -8.55 -1.00
CA ALA A 579 30.16 -8.66 -1.41
C ALA A 579 30.04 -8.80 -2.93
N VAL A 580 29.05 -9.58 -3.38
CA VAL A 580 28.74 -9.78 -4.80
C VAL A 580 27.49 -8.97 -5.15
N PRO A 581 27.56 -8.01 -6.08
CA PRO A 581 26.40 -7.24 -6.53
C PRO A 581 25.23 -8.08 -7.07
N GLY A 582 24.01 -7.53 -6.99
CA GLY A 582 22.81 -8.13 -7.55
C GLY A 582 22.81 -8.21 -9.08
N ASN A 583 22.04 -9.17 -9.61
CA ASN A 583 21.86 -9.34 -11.04
C ASN A 583 20.90 -8.29 -11.60
N ASN A 584 21.16 -7.83 -12.82
CA ASN A 584 20.37 -6.79 -13.48
C ASN A 584 19.15 -7.37 -14.18
N LEU A 585 18.00 -6.71 -14.00
CA LEU A 585 16.71 -7.11 -14.57
C LEU A 585 16.34 -6.19 -15.73
N TYR A 586 16.06 -6.74 -16.91
CA TYR A 586 15.51 -5.97 -18.02
C TYR A 586 14.03 -6.29 -18.18
N THR A 587 13.21 -5.25 -18.18
CA THR A 587 11.76 -5.36 -18.39
C THR A 587 11.40 -5.40 -19.88
N THR A 588 10.11 -5.51 -20.17
CA THR A 588 9.51 -5.35 -21.51
C THR A 588 9.05 -3.92 -21.81
N ILE A 589 9.03 -3.06 -20.80
CA ILE A 589 8.53 -1.67 -20.84
C ILE A 589 9.45 -0.79 -21.68
N ASN A 590 8.88 0.21 -22.36
CA ASN A 590 9.61 1.38 -22.83
C ASN A 590 9.21 2.58 -21.98
N ILE A 591 10.16 3.22 -21.29
CA ILE A 591 9.83 4.24 -20.28
C ILE A 591 9.26 5.54 -20.88
N ASP A 592 9.59 5.85 -22.13
CA ASP A 592 9.05 7.02 -22.83
C ASP A 592 7.57 6.80 -23.19
N PHE A 593 7.24 5.61 -23.70
CA PHE A 593 5.88 5.19 -24.01
C PHE A 593 5.03 5.00 -22.74
N GLN A 594 5.60 4.44 -21.67
CA GLN A 594 4.94 4.35 -20.36
C GLN A 594 4.50 5.74 -19.88
N LYS A 595 5.39 6.73 -19.89
CA LYS A 595 5.10 8.13 -19.49
C LYS A 595 4.02 8.78 -20.38
N GLU A 596 4.07 8.53 -21.68
CA GLU A 596 3.05 9.00 -22.62
C GLU A 596 1.68 8.39 -22.30
N VAL A 597 1.60 7.08 -22.05
CA VAL A 597 0.34 6.41 -21.68
C VAL A 597 -0.16 6.87 -20.31
N GLU A 598 0.73 7.06 -19.33
CA GLU A 598 0.41 7.65 -18.02
C GLU A 598 -0.26 9.02 -18.17
N LYS A 599 0.34 9.91 -18.99
CA LYS A 599 -0.20 11.23 -19.27
C LYS A 599 -1.52 11.18 -20.04
N ILE A 600 -1.66 10.27 -21.02
CA ILE A 600 -2.93 10.08 -21.75
C ILE A 600 -4.05 9.64 -20.80
N VAL A 601 -3.75 8.80 -19.80
CA VAL A 601 -4.70 8.41 -18.75
C VAL A 601 -5.02 9.60 -17.84
N GLU A 602 -4.03 10.35 -17.37
CA GLU A 602 -4.23 11.56 -16.54
C GLU A 602 -5.09 12.62 -17.23
N ASP A 603 -4.75 13.00 -18.47
CA ASP A 603 -5.52 13.96 -19.26
C ASP A 603 -6.95 13.45 -19.49
N SER A 604 -7.15 12.15 -19.71
CA SER A 604 -8.49 11.56 -19.87
C SER A 604 -9.28 11.58 -18.57
N ILE A 605 -8.67 11.35 -17.41
CA ILE A 605 -9.31 11.47 -16.09
C ILE A 605 -9.67 12.94 -15.84
N HIS A 606 -8.75 13.85 -16.11
CA HIS A 606 -8.94 15.29 -15.91
C HIS A 606 -10.08 15.86 -16.76
N SER A 607 -10.08 15.63 -18.07
CA SER A 607 -11.15 16.10 -18.96
C SER A 607 -12.53 15.49 -18.62
N ILE A 608 -12.59 14.28 -18.02
CA ILE A 608 -13.86 13.70 -17.57
C ILE A 608 -14.32 14.31 -16.23
N SER A 609 -13.44 14.49 -15.26
CA SER A 609 -13.82 15.08 -13.95
C SER A 609 -14.21 16.56 -14.04
N THR A 610 -13.52 17.34 -14.88
CA THR A 610 -13.85 18.75 -15.17
C THR A 610 -15.01 18.90 -16.16
N GLY A 611 -15.08 18.02 -17.17
CA GLY A 611 -15.96 18.16 -18.33
C GLY A 611 -15.34 18.95 -19.49
N GLU A 612 -14.04 19.26 -19.43
CA GLU A 612 -13.31 19.97 -20.49
C GLU A 612 -13.09 19.10 -21.76
N GLU A 613 -12.66 19.74 -22.84
CA GLU A 613 -12.30 19.02 -24.06
C GLU A 613 -10.99 18.23 -23.89
N TYR A 614 -10.98 16.97 -24.33
CA TYR A 614 -9.77 16.15 -24.33
C TYR A 614 -8.85 16.57 -25.50
N ASN A 615 -7.62 16.97 -25.17
CA ASN A 615 -6.59 17.30 -26.15
C ASN A 615 -5.92 16.01 -26.66
N SER A 616 -5.87 15.84 -27.99
CA SER A 616 -5.34 14.66 -28.66
C SER A 616 -4.32 15.02 -29.74
N TYR A 617 -3.58 14.02 -30.23
CA TYR A 617 -2.72 14.06 -31.43
C TYR A 617 -3.40 14.57 -32.71
N PHE A 618 -4.73 14.67 -32.73
CA PHE A 618 -5.53 15.00 -33.91
C PHE A 618 -6.54 16.14 -33.75
N GLY A 619 -6.65 16.74 -32.56
CA GLY A 619 -7.69 17.74 -32.29
C GLY A 619 -8.09 17.81 -30.81
N LYS A 620 -9.10 18.64 -30.55
CA LYS A 620 -9.85 18.64 -29.29
C LYS A 620 -11.12 17.81 -29.45
N TYR A 621 -11.52 17.10 -28.40
CA TYR A 621 -12.71 16.23 -28.44
C TYR A 621 -13.67 16.45 -27.26
N PRO A 622 -14.99 16.57 -27.51
CA PRO A 622 -15.97 16.93 -26.48
C PRO A 622 -16.32 15.75 -25.57
N ILE A 623 -15.90 15.86 -24.31
CA ILE A 623 -16.18 14.90 -23.25
C ILE A 623 -17.61 15.09 -22.69
N THR A 624 -18.12 14.09 -22.00
CA THR A 624 -19.26 14.27 -21.08
C THR A 624 -18.73 14.06 -19.67
N ARG A 625 -18.91 15.07 -18.82
CA ARG A 625 -18.42 15.09 -17.43
C ARG A 625 -18.92 13.88 -16.64
N GLY A 626 -18.04 13.29 -15.83
CA GLY A 626 -18.37 12.35 -14.76
C GLY A 626 -17.68 12.81 -13.47
N SER A 627 -18.45 13.16 -12.44
CA SER A 627 -18.03 14.11 -11.39
C SER A 627 -16.84 13.65 -10.55
N LYS A 628 -16.70 12.32 -10.38
CA LYS A 628 -15.77 11.66 -9.47
C LYS A 628 -14.73 10.80 -10.21
N ALA A 629 -14.63 10.90 -11.54
CA ALA A 629 -13.63 10.17 -12.33
C ALA A 629 -12.20 10.46 -11.83
N GLN A 630 -11.59 9.48 -11.14
CA GLN A 630 -10.29 9.58 -10.48
C GLN A 630 -9.42 8.32 -10.63
N ILE A 631 -10.03 7.14 -10.77
CA ILE A 631 -9.30 5.89 -11.03
C ILE A 631 -9.29 5.60 -12.53
N GLY A 632 -8.10 5.34 -13.07
CA GLY A 632 -7.90 4.90 -14.45
C GLY A 632 -6.94 3.73 -14.54
N SER A 633 -7.06 2.93 -15.61
CA SER A 633 -6.16 1.80 -15.85
C SER A 633 -5.96 1.57 -17.34
N ALA A 634 -4.72 1.49 -17.79
CA ALA A 634 -4.35 1.17 -19.17
C ALA A 634 -3.28 0.08 -19.20
N VAL A 635 -3.42 -0.88 -20.11
CA VAL A 635 -2.43 -1.94 -20.34
C VAL A 635 -2.24 -2.13 -21.83
N VAL A 636 -0.98 -2.16 -22.28
CA VAL A 636 -0.62 -2.36 -23.69
C VAL A 636 0.27 -3.60 -23.80
N MET A 637 -0.16 -4.57 -24.60
CA MET A 637 0.55 -5.85 -24.79
C MET A 637 0.90 -6.03 -26.27
N ASP A 638 2.15 -6.38 -26.58
CA ASP A 638 2.51 -6.89 -27.91
C ASP A 638 1.88 -8.27 -28.12
N VAL A 639 1.01 -8.39 -29.11
CA VAL A 639 0.18 -9.60 -29.26
C VAL A 639 0.99 -10.82 -29.68
N LYS A 640 2.19 -10.65 -30.24
CA LYS A 640 2.99 -11.76 -30.79
C LYS A 640 3.91 -12.37 -29.74
N THR A 641 4.29 -11.59 -28.73
CA THR A 641 5.27 -11.95 -27.71
C THR A 641 4.68 -12.07 -26.30
N GLY A 642 3.60 -11.35 -26.01
CA GLY A 642 3.05 -11.21 -24.65
C GLY A 642 3.70 -10.07 -23.87
N ASN A 643 4.72 -9.41 -24.43
CA ASN A 643 5.43 -8.32 -23.77
C ASN A 643 4.47 -7.19 -23.40
N ILE A 644 4.37 -6.90 -22.11
CA ILE A 644 3.68 -5.71 -21.61
C ILE A 644 4.57 -4.50 -21.86
N LEU A 645 4.10 -3.59 -22.71
CA LEU A 645 4.85 -2.43 -23.19
C LEU A 645 4.60 -1.17 -22.35
N ALA A 646 3.41 -1.09 -21.76
CA ALA A 646 3.02 -0.13 -20.75
C ALA A 646 1.99 -0.76 -19.80
N MET A 647 2.11 -0.47 -18.50
CA MET A 647 1.15 -0.87 -17.47
C MET A 647 0.90 0.31 -16.54
N VAL A 648 -0.31 0.87 -16.59
CA VAL A 648 -0.69 2.09 -15.88
C VAL A 648 -1.88 1.83 -14.98
N SER A 649 -1.72 2.13 -13.70
CA SER A 649 -2.80 2.31 -12.72
C SER A 649 -2.70 3.76 -12.22
N LYS A 650 -3.80 4.49 -12.20
CA LYS A 650 -3.90 5.85 -11.64
C LYS A 650 -5.03 5.87 -10.58
N PRO A 651 -4.88 6.58 -9.45
CA PRO A 651 -3.69 7.34 -9.04
C PRO A 651 -2.46 6.46 -8.75
N ASP A 652 -1.29 7.06 -8.74
CA ASP A 652 0.00 6.42 -8.48
C ASP A 652 0.79 7.14 -7.36
N TYR A 653 2.03 6.73 -7.16
CA TYR A 653 2.87 7.14 -6.04
C TYR A 653 4.35 7.11 -6.44
N ASP A 654 5.18 7.93 -5.81
CA ASP A 654 6.63 7.93 -6.00
C ASP A 654 7.30 6.82 -5.14
N PRO A 655 7.95 5.79 -5.71
CA PRO A 655 8.61 4.75 -4.92
C PRO A 655 9.80 5.24 -4.09
N ASN A 656 10.38 6.41 -4.43
CA ASN A 656 11.46 7.01 -3.64
C ASN A 656 11.01 7.35 -2.20
N LEU A 657 9.70 7.51 -1.96
CA LEU A 657 9.12 7.76 -0.63
C LEU A 657 9.44 6.68 0.40
N PHE A 658 9.69 5.44 -0.04
CA PHE A 658 9.85 4.30 0.86
C PHE A 658 11.32 3.96 1.17
N VAL A 659 12.26 4.37 0.31
CA VAL A 659 13.66 3.90 0.34
C VAL A 659 14.35 4.13 1.68
N ASN A 660 14.14 5.32 2.26
CA ASN A 660 14.74 5.73 3.53
C ASN A 660 13.72 5.70 4.70
N GLY A 661 12.63 4.94 4.54
CA GLY A 661 11.48 4.96 5.42
C GLY A 661 10.47 6.05 5.02
N ILE A 662 9.21 5.65 4.82
CA ILE A 662 8.12 6.57 4.48
C ILE A 662 7.64 7.31 5.72
N SER A 663 7.28 8.60 5.58
CA SER A 663 6.69 9.36 6.70
C SER A 663 5.25 8.90 6.98
N ASN A 664 4.80 9.02 8.23
CA ASN A 664 3.41 8.71 8.59
C ASN A 664 2.40 9.53 7.76
N TYR A 665 2.74 10.77 7.38
CA TYR A 665 1.87 11.61 6.56
C TYR A 665 1.80 11.10 5.10
N ASP A 666 2.94 10.79 4.47
CA ASP A 666 2.96 10.22 3.12
C ASP A 666 2.23 8.86 3.10
N TRP A 667 2.50 7.96 4.06
CA TRP A 667 1.88 6.64 4.15
C TRP A 667 0.36 6.70 4.24
N LYS A 668 -0.18 7.62 5.05
CA LYS A 668 -1.62 7.89 5.11
C LYS A 668 -2.18 8.35 3.77
N LYS A 669 -1.53 9.31 3.11
CA LYS A 669 -1.96 9.84 1.80
C LYS A 669 -2.00 8.78 0.70
N LEU A 670 -1.27 7.66 0.84
CA LEU A 670 -1.29 6.55 -0.12
C LEU A 670 -2.35 5.46 0.19
N ASN A 671 -2.85 5.40 1.43
CA ASN A 671 -3.59 4.25 1.97
C ASN A 671 -4.94 4.58 2.63
N GLU A 672 -5.06 5.70 3.36
CA GLU A 672 -6.31 6.08 4.03
C GLU A 672 -7.34 6.53 2.98
N SER A 673 -8.52 5.90 2.96
CA SER A 673 -9.67 6.32 2.16
C SER A 673 -10.93 6.33 3.01
N ASN A 674 -12.00 6.96 2.53
CA ASN A 674 -13.34 6.76 3.08
C ASN A 674 -13.65 5.24 3.05
N PRO A 675 -14.04 4.60 4.19
CA PRO A 675 -14.35 3.17 4.24
C PRO A 675 -15.75 2.84 3.69
N ASP A 676 -16.65 3.82 3.63
CA ASP A 676 -17.99 3.67 3.07
C ASP A 676 -18.02 3.84 1.53
N ASP A 677 -16.95 4.41 0.95
CA ASP A 677 -16.73 4.51 -0.50
C ASP A 677 -15.96 3.29 -1.01
N ILE A 678 -16.63 2.48 -1.82
CA ILE A 678 -16.09 1.25 -2.40
C ILE A 678 -15.24 1.46 -3.67
N TYR A 679 -15.27 2.68 -4.23
CA TYR A 679 -14.49 3.07 -5.42
C TYR A 679 -13.47 4.18 -5.12
N ALA A 680 -13.24 4.47 -3.84
CA ALA A 680 -12.31 5.50 -3.38
C ALA A 680 -10.89 5.33 -3.97
N PRO A 681 -10.24 6.43 -4.39
CA PRO A 681 -8.87 6.40 -4.89
C PRO A 681 -7.90 5.92 -3.79
N ARG A 682 -7.11 4.89 -4.09
CA ARG A 682 -6.01 4.42 -3.23
C ARG A 682 -4.72 4.33 -4.05
N PRO A 683 -3.82 5.32 -3.97
CA PRO A 683 -2.58 5.37 -4.74
C PRO A 683 -1.73 4.09 -4.69
N ILE A 684 -1.68 3.41 -3.53
CA ILE A 684 -0.89 2.16 -3.38
C ILE A 684 -1.46 0.98 -4.20
N LEU A 685 -2.75 1.03 -4.56
CA LEU A 685 -3.48 -0.10 -5.13
C LEU A 685 -3.13 -0.28 -6.61
N ASN A 686 -2.64 -1.46 -6.98
CA ASN A 686 -2.43 -1.81 -8.38
C ASN A 686 -3.77 -2.22 -9.02
N ASN A 687 -4.49 -1.24 -9.57
CA ASN A 687 -5.79 -1.46 -10.20
C ASN A 687 -5.73 -2.37 -11.44
N VAL A 688 -4.55 -2.58 -12.04
CA VAL A 688 -4.38 -3.50 -13.18
C VAL A 688 -4.42 -4.97 -12.75
N LEU A 689 -4.01 -5.28 -11.52
CA LEU A 689 -3.90 -6.65 -11.01
C LEU A 689 -4.89 -6.98 -9.89
N GLN A 690 -5.20 -6.04 -9.00
CA GLN A 690 -6.02 -6.29 -7.82
C GLN A 690 -7.51 -6.00 -8.06
N SER A 691 -7.81 -4.93 -8.80
CA SER A 691 -9.18 -4.46 -9.02
C SER A 691 -9.82 -5.20 -10.19
N ALA A 692 -10.80 -6.05 -9.89
CA ALA A 692 -11.61 -6.74 -10.90
C ALA A 692 -12.90 -5.96 -11.15
N PHE A 693 -13.07 -5.46 -12.38
CA PHE A 693 -14.16 -4.56 -12.75
C PHE A 693 -15.15 -5.20 -13.72
N THR A 694 -16.41 -4.81 -13.62
CA THR A 694 -17.47 -5.24 -14.52
C THR A 694 -17.14 -4.83 -15.97
N PRO A 695 -16.98 -5.77 -16.93
CA PRO A 695 -16.48 -5.47 -18.28
C PRO A 695 -17.52 -4.77 -19.17
N GLY A 696 -18.81 -4.90 -18.84
CA GLY A 696 -19.92 -4.41 -19.63
C GLY A 696 -19.85 -4.87 -21.09
N SER A 697 -20.26 -4.00 -22.00
CA SER A 697 -20.34 -4.30 -23.45
C SER A 697 -19.03 -4.65 -24.17
N THR A 698 -17.87 -4.71 -23.50
CA THR A 698 -16.67 -5.39 -24.05
C THR A 698 -16.87 -6.90 -24.10
N PHE A 699 -17.52 -7.49 -23.08
CA PHE A 699 -17.76 -8.94 -22.91
C PHE A 699 -18.63 -9.57 -24.00
N LYS A 700 -19.34 -8.76 -24.79
CA LYS A 700 -20.09 -9.22 -25.97
C LYS A 700 -19.20 -9.96 -26.97
N THR A 701 -17.89 -9.73 -26.99
CA THR A 701 -16.92 -10.54 -27.75
C THR A 701 -16.89 -11.99 -27.26
N VAL A 702 -16.81 -12.21 -25.94
CA VAL A 702 -16.87 -13.52 -25.27
C VAL A 702 -18.20 -14.22 -25.56
N THR A 703 -19.32 -13.52 -25.39
CA THR A 703 -20.65 -14.07 -25.70
C THR A 703 -20.83 -14.42 -27.18
N SER A 704 -20.21 -13.64 -28.08
CA SER A 704 -20.24 -13.95 -29.53
C SER A 704 -19.51 -15.26 -29.83
N LEU A 705 -18.37 -15.54 -29.18
CA LEU A 705 -17.66 -16.82 -29.34
C LEU A 705 -18.51 -18.00 -28.85
N ALA A 706 -19.20 -17.85 -27.70
CA ALA A 706 -20.12 -18.86 -27.20
C ALA A 706 -21.28 -19.14 -28.18
N ALA A 707 -21.92 -18.09 -28.71
CA ALA A 707 -23.02 -18.23 -29.66
C ALA A 707 -22.56 -18.89 -30.98
N LEU A 708 -21.37 -18.54 -31.48
CA LEU A 708 -20.81 -19.14 -32.70
C LEU A 708 -20.41 -20.62 -32.51
N GLU A 709 -19.92 -21.00 -31.32
CA GLU A 709 -19.66 -22.41 -31.00
C GLU A 709 -20.96 -23.22 -30.86
N ASN A 710 -22.03 -22.60 -30.38
CA ASN A 710 -23.40 -23.15 -30.36
C ASN A 710 -24.10 -23.14 -31.73
N GLY A 711 -23.44 -22.68 -32.80
CA GLY A 711 -23.95 -22.77 -34.17
C GLY A 711 -24.72 -21.55 -34.68
N LEU A 712 -24.62 -20.38 -34.04
CA LEU A 712 -25.15 -19.12 -34.59
C LEU A 712 -24.58 -18.87 -36.00
N ASN A 713 -25.46 -18.65 -36.97
CA ASN A 713 -25.05 -18.04 -38.23
C ASN A 713 -24.80 -16.54 -38.00
N PRO A 714 -23.58 -16.01 -38.19
CA PRO A 714 -23.27 -14.60 -37.92
C PRO A 714 -24.05 -13.62 -38.82
N GLU A 715 -24.60 -14.07 -39.95
CA GLU A 715 -25.47 -13.28 -40.83
C GLU A 715 -26.96 -13.36 -40.47
N GLN A 716 -27.35 -14.17 -39.47
CA GLN A 716 -28.74 -14.27 -39.02
C GLN A 716 -29.24 -12.92 -38.48
N LEU A 717 -30.30 -12.41 -39.11
CA LEU A 717 -30.97 -11.17 -38.73
C LEU A 717 -31.95 -11.40 -37.57
N ILE A 718 -31.75 -10.72 -36.45
CA ILE A 718 -32.69 -10.65 -35.32
C ILE A 718 -33.35 -9.26 -35.33
N ASN A 719 -34.68 -9.20 -35.20
CA ASN A 719 -35.44 -7.96 -35.23
C ASN A 719 -35.40 -7.24 -33.87
N ASN A 720 -34.67 -6.14 -33.76
CA ASN A 720 -34.54 -5.34 -32.54
C ASN A 720 -35.72 -4.35 -32.38
N PHE A 721 -36.51 -4.58 -31.34
CA PHE A 721 -37.68 -3.76 -30.96
C PHE A 721 -37.39 -2.66 -29.94
N GLY A 722 -36.17 -2.59 -29.38
CA GLY A 722 -35.74 -1.56 -28.42
C GLY A 722 -35.82 -1.97 -26.94
N TYR A 723 -36.58 -3.00 -26.56
CA TYR A 723 -36.57 -3.56 -25.20
C TYR A 723 -37.12 -5.00 -25.20
N VAL A 724 -36.69 -5.82 -24.23
CA VAL A 724 -37.34 -7.09 -23.89
C VAL A 724 -37.99 -6.99 -22.51
N ASP A 725 -39.15 -7.61 -22.36
CA ASP A 725 -39.80 -7.81 -21.06
C ASP A 725 -39.55 -9.26 -20.59
N VAL A 726 -39.04 -9.41 -19.38
CA VAL A 726 -38.59 -10.68 -18.79
C VAL A 726 -39.18 -10.80 -17.39
N GLY A 727 -40.29 -11.54 -17.28
CA GLY A 727 -41.20 -11.39 -16.14
C GLY A 727 -41.70 -9.95 -16.05
N ASP A 728 -41.76 -9.40 -14.85
CA ASP A 728 -42.19 -8.01 -14.60
C ASP A 728 -41.11 -6.95 -14.88
N ASN A 729 -39.93 -7.35 -15.38
CA ASN A 729 -38.77 -6.47 -15.58
C ASN A 729 -38.53 -6.14 -17.06
N ARG A 730 -38.39 -4.85 -17.38
CA ARG A 730 -38.05 -4.37 -18.73
C ARG A 730 -36.56 -4.10 -18.88
N PHE A 731 -35.91 -4.81 -19.80
CA PHE A 731 -34.51 -4.62 -20.16
C PHE A 731 -34.41 -3.81 -21.46
N ASN A 732 -33.98 -2.55 -21.35
CA ASN A 732 -33.91 -1.60 -22.46
C ASN A 732 -32.64 -1.77 -23.31
N GLU A 733 -32.77 -1.42 -24.59
CA GLU A 733 -31.68 -1.04 -25.49
C GLU A 733 -31.29 0.43 -25.25
N LEU A 734 -30.01 0.78 -25.41
CA LEU A 734 -29.53 2.14 -25.16
C LEU A 734 -30.25 3.20 -26.04
N ILE A 735 -30.52 2.89 -27.31
CA ILE A 735 -31.24 3.78 -28.23
C ILE A 735 -32.71 3.99 -27.80
N TYR A 736 -33.32 3.01 -27.12
CA TYR A 736 -34.68 3.12 -26.61
C TYR A 736 -34.72 3.94 -25.31
N THR A 737 -33.73 3.78 -24.43
CA THR A 737 -33.57 4.66 -23.26
C THR A 737 -33.43 6.13 -23.69
N LEU A 738 -32.49 6.43 -24.59
CA LEU A 738 -32.15 7.79 -25.00
C LEU A 738 -33.17 8.45 -25.93
N TYR A 739 -33.71 7.73 -26.92
CA TYR A 739 -34.49 8.31 -28.02
C TYR A 739 -35.84 7.63 -28.28
N LYS A 740 -36.20 6.60 -27.50
CA LYS A 740 -37.35 5.70 -27.76
C LYS A 740 -37.30 5.03 -29.14
N GLY A 741 -36.12 5.01 -29.76
CA GLY A 741 -35.87 4.37 -31.05
C GLY A 741 -35.66 2.86 -30.94
N ARG A 742 -35.47 2.22 -32.09
CA ARG A 742 -35.10 0.81 -32.23
C ARG A 742 -34.18 0.64 -33.44
N TRP A 743 -33.34 -0.39 -33.43
CA TRP A 743 -32.40 -0.64 -34.55
C TRP A 743 -33.03 -1.40 -35.72
N GLY A 744 -34.12 -2.16 -35.52
CA GLY A 744 -34.67 -3.05 -36.54
C GLY A 744 -33.81 -4.32 -36.71
N TYR A 745 -33.77 -4.89 -37.91
CA TYR A 745 -33.00 -6.11 -38.17
C TYR A 745 -31.49 -5.89 -38.05
N LEU A 746 -30.82 -6.67 -37.18
CA LEU A 746 -29.38 -6.68 -36.98
C LEU A 746 -28.84 -8.10 -37.13
N ASN A 747 -27.68 -8.26 -37.77
CA ASN A 747 -26.87 -9.49 -37.66
C ASN A 747 -25.81 -9.35 -36.55
N LEU A 748 -24.94 -10.36 -36.35
CA LEU A 748 -23.94 -10.36 -35.29
C LEU A 748 -22.93 -9.19 -35.43
N TYR A 749 -22.50 -8.90 -36.65
CA TYR A 749 -21.54 -7.82 -36.92
C TYR A 749 -22.15 -6.45 -36.64
N ASP A 750 -23.42 -6.25 -37.02
CA ASP A 750 -24.13 -5.00 -36.83
C ASP A 750 -24.49 -4.79 -35.35
N ALA A 751 -24.86 -5.87 -34.64
CA ALA A 751 -25.07 -5.88 -33.20
C ALA A 751 -23.79 -5.54 -32.41
N LEU A 752 -22.62 -6.01 -32.87
CA LEU A 752 -21.32 -5.60 -32.32
C LEU A 752 -21.00 -4.13 -32.65
N LYS A 753 -21.26 -3.67 -33.90
CA LYS A 753 -21.07 -2.27 -34.33
C LYS A 753 -21.86 -1.28 -33.46
N VAL A 754 -23.18 -1.46 -33.37
CA VAL A 754 -24.05 -0.56 -32.58
C VAL A 754 -24.04 -0.89 -31.09
N SER A 755 -23.27 -1.91 -30.68
CA SER A 755 -23.18 -2.41 -29.31
C SER A 755 -24.55 -2.79 -28.71
N SER A 756 -25.46 -3.32 -29.53
CA SER A 756 -26.83 -3.68 -29.14
C SER A 756 -26.84 -4.52 -27.85
N ASN A 757 -27.65 -4.14 -26.87
CA ASN A 757 -27.99 -5.00 -25.74
C ASN A 757 -29.04 -6.03 -26.15
N TYR A 758 -30.05 -5.61 -26.91
CA TYR A 758 -31.21 -6.43 -27.28
C TYR A 758 -30.83 -7.73 -28.00
N TYR A 759 -29.93 -7.66 -29.00
CA TYR A 759 -29.46 -8.83 -29.74
C TYR A 759 -28.86 -9.88 -28.80
N PHE A 760 -28.07 -9.44 -27.83
CA PHE A 760 -27.44 -10.32 -26.84
C PHE A 760 -28.42 -10.81 -25.78
N TYR A 761 -29.44 -10.03 -25.40
CA TYR A 761 -30.55 -10.50 -24.56
C TYR A 761 -31.28 -11.69 -25.23
N VAL A 762 -31.56 -11.61 -26.54
CA VAL A 762 -32.18 -12.72 -27.29
C VAL A 762 -31.30 -13.97 -27.26
N LEU A 763 -29.97 -13.84 -27.43
CA LEU A 763 -29.03 -14.96 -27.27
C LEU A 763 -29.06 -15.56 -25.85
N GLY A 764 -29.10 -14.75 -24.79
CA GLY A 764 -29.19 -15.24 -23.41
C GLY A 764 -30.51 -15.95 -23.06
N LEU A 765 -31.58 -15.62 -23.78
CA LEU A 765 -32.90 -16.24 -23.63
C LEU A 765 -33.06 -17.50 -24.52
N GLY A 766 -32.48 -17.50 -25.71
CA GLY A 766 -32.66 -18.53 -26.75
C GLY A 766 -33.95 -18.38 -27.57
N TYR A 767 -34.59 -17.22 -27.48
CA TYR A 767 -35.80 -16.85 -28.23
C TYR A 767 -36.00 -15.34 -28.18
N ASN A 768 -36.74 -14.81 -29.15
CA ASN A 768 -37.15 -13.41 -29.20
C ASN A 768 -38.48 -13.19 -28.44
N PRO A 769 -38.51 -12.47 -27.29
CA PRO A 769 -39.75 -12.29 -26.52
C PRO A 769 -40.85 -11.52 -27.26
N ASN A 770 -40.48 -10.73 -28.28
CA ASN A 770 -41.40 -9.91 -29.06
C ASN A 770 -41.87 -10.60 -30.36
N VAL A 771 -41.38 -11.80 -30.67
CA VAL A 771 -41.76 -12.58 -31.87
C VAL A 771 -42.17 -14.00 -31.45
N PRO A 772 -43.48 -14.26 -31.26
CA PRO A 772 -43.95 -15.55 -30.75
C PRO A 772 -43.52 -16.74 -31.61
N ASN A 773 -42.95 -17.75 -30.94
CA ASN A 773 -42.45 -19.02 -31.51
C ASN A 773 -41.14 -18.93 -32.32
N GLU A 774 -40.49 -17.77 -32.41
CA GLU A 774 -39.11 -17.66 -32.92
C GLU A 774 -38.14 -18.29 -31.90
N LYS A 775 -37.38 -19.30 -32.34
CA LYS A 775 -36.30 -19.92 -31.54
C LYS A 775 -34.95 -19.47 -32.11
N ASP A 776 -34.09 -19.01 -31.24
CA ASP A 776 -32.76 -18.50 -31.58
C ASP A 776 -31.65 -19.37 -31.00
N THR A 777 -30.42 -19.10 -31.43
CA THR A 777 -29.24 -19.70 -30.78
C THR A 777 -29.17 -19.23 -29.33
N LYS A 778 -29.23 -20.16 -28.39
CA LYS A 778 -29.09 -19.85 -26.97
C LYS A 778 -27.61 -19.84 -26.56
N VAL A 779 -27.26 -18.94 -25.65
CA VAL A 779 -26.05 -19.01 -24.81
C VAL A 779 -26.48 -19.27 -23.36
N SER A 780 -25.99 -20.36 -22.78
CA SER A 780 -26.25 -20.76 -21.40
C SER A 780 -25.21 -20.23 -20.41
N LEU A 781 -25.35 -20.60 -19.14
CA LEU A 781 -24.33 -20.32 -18.12
C LEU A 781 -23.07 -21.16 -18.39
N GLU A 782 -23.28 -22.44 -18.64
CA GLU A 782 -22.26 -23.47 -18.89
C GLU A 782 -21.41 -23.13 -20.14
N ASP A 783 -22.01 -22.52 -21.16
CA ASP A 783 -21.30 -22.04 -22.35
C ASP A 783 -20.35 -20.86 -22.01
N ILE A 784 -20.80 -19.93 -21.17
CA ILE A 784 -19.97 -18.82 -20.68
C ILE A 784 -18.88 -19.33 -19.73
N GLU A 785 -19.18 -20.28 -18.85
CA GLU A 785 -18.18 -20.94 -18.00
C GLU A 785 -17.12 -21.66 -18.86
N SER A 786 -17.52 -22.41 -19.90
CA SER A 786 -16.60 -23.07 -20.86
C SER A 786 -15.68 -22.08 -21.57
N ILE A 787 -16.25 -21.04 -22.18
CA ILE A 787 -15.49 -20.05 -22.96
C ILE A 787 -14.58 -19.19 -22.05
N THR A 788 -15.07 -18.70 -20.91
CA THR A 788 -14.24 -17.90 -19.99
C THR A 788 -13.08 -18.70 -19.40
N SER A 789 -13.26 -20.00 -19.16
CA SER A 789 -12.18 -20.90 -18.74
C SER A 789 -11.09 -21.01 -19.82
N ARG A 790 -11.49 -21.29 -21.07
CA ARG A 790 -10.57 -21.42 -22.23
C ARG A 790 -9.86 -20.12 -22.61
N LEU A 791 -10.42 -18.97 -22.27
CA LEU A 791 -9.81 -17.64 -22.44
C LEU A 791 -8.96 -17.19 -21.23
N GLY A 792 -8.84 -18.02 -20.18
CA GLY A 792 -8.05 -17.72 -18.98
C GLY A 792 -8.64 -16.62 -18.08
N MET A 793 -9.95 -16.37 -18.19
CA MET A 793 -10.65 -15.30 -17.45
C MET A 793 -11.21 -15.77 -16.09
N GLN A 794 -11.02 -17.04 -15.72
CA GLN A 794 -11.41 -17.61 -14.43
C GLN A 794 -10.23 -17.73 -13.44
N SER A 795 -9.04 -17.28 -13.85
CA SER A 795 -7.79 -17.45 -13.12
C SER A 795 -6.93 -16.19 -13.23
N LYS A 796 -5.94 -16.08 -12.34
CA LYS A 796 -4.81 -15.16 -12.47
C LYS A 796 -4.14 -15.35 -13.83
N THR A 797 -3.67 -14.28 -14.47
CA THR A 797 -2.84 -14.35 -15.67
C THR A 797 -1.43 -14.88 -15.36
N ASN A 798 -0.94 -14.64 -14.13
CA ASN A 798 0.39 -15.00 -13.63
C ASN A 798 1.52 -14.25 -14.36
N VAL A 799 1.26 -12.98 -14.69
CA VAL A 799 2.30 -11.99 -14.97
C VAL A 799 3.24 -11.87 -13.76
N GLU A 800 4.51 -11.47 -13.96
CA GLU A 800 5.60 -11.65 -12.98
C GLU A 800 5.61 -10.66 -11.80
N ILE A 801 4.45 -10.40 -11.19
CA ILE A 801 4.29 -9.68 -9.92
C ILE A 801 3.61 -10.61 -8.90
N ASN A 802 4.38 -11.05 -7.90
CA ASN A 802 3.93 -11.93 -6.83
C ASN A 802 3.17 -11.16 -5.74
N TYR A 803 3.65 -9.97 -5.38
CA TYR A 803 3.01 -9.08 -4.40
C TYR A 803 2.84 -7.64 -4.97
N PRO A 804 1.65 -7.02 -4.87
CA PRO A 804 0.40 -7.59 -4.37
C PRO A 804 -0.13 -8.69 -5.29
N ALA A 805 -0.74 -9.72 -4.72
CA ALA A 805 -1.18 -10.89 -5.47
C ALA A 805 -2.36 -10.56 -6.41
N GLU A 806 -2.23 -10.93 -7.69
CA GLU A 806 -3.26 -10.72 -8.71
C GLU A 806 -4.63 -11.30 -8.31
N SER A 807 -5.72 -10.60 -8.60
CA SER A 807 -7.09 -11.08 -8.43
C SER A 807 -7.47 -12.05 -9.55
N SER A 808 -8.22 -13.11 -9.22
CA SER A 808 -8.83 -13.99 -10.22
C SER A 808 -10.01 -13.35 -10.95
N GLY A 809 -10.54 -12.23 -10.42
CA GLY A 809 -11.85 -11.73 -10.76
C GLY A 809 -12.99 -12.66 -10.31
N TYR A 810 -14.18 -12.36 -10.82
CA TYR A 810 -15.41 -13.14 -10.66
C TYR A 810 -16.01 -13.42 -12.04
N TYR A 811 -16.39 -14.67 -12.26
CA TYR A 811 -17.14 -15.10 -13.45
C TYR A 811 -18.56 -15.52 -13.05
N PRO A 812 -19.57 -15.37 -13.93
CA PRO A 812 -20.91 -15.89 -13.72
C PRO A 812 -20.89 -17.39 -13.37
N ASN A 813 -21.44 -17.74 -12.21
CA ASN A 813 -21.61 -19.14 -11.77
C ASN A 813 -22.62 -19.25 -10.62
N LEU A 814 -23.29 -20.41 -10.51
CA LEU A 814 -24.38 -20.62 -9.56
C LEU A 814 -23.94 -20.56 -8.09
N PHE A 815 -22.73 -21.02 -7.76
CA PHE A 815 -22.20 -20.98 -6.39
C PHE A 815 -22.00 -19.53 -5.92
N GLY A 816 -21.28 -18.73 -6.72
CA GLY A 816 -21.08 -17.31 -6.45
C GLY A 816 -22.40 -16.54 -6.33
N LYS A 817 -23.43 -16.90 -7.12
CA LYS A 817 -24.75 -16.26 -7.02
C LYS A 817 -25.39 -16.53 -5.67
N ARG A 818 -25.34 -17.79 -5.20
CA ARG A 818 -25.85 -18.18 -3.87
C ARG A 818 -25.10 -17.48 -2.75
N SER A 819 -23.79 -17.34 -2.86
CA SER A 819 -22.97 -16.58 -1.88
C SER A 819 -23.33 -15.10 -1.82
N ILE A 820 -23.55 -14.44 -2.97
CA ILE A 820 -24.01 -13.03 -3.01
C ILE A 820 -25.42 -12.87 -2.42
N LEU A 821 -26.34 -13.78 -2.75
CA LEU A 821 -27.69 -13.78 -2.17
C LEU A 821 -27.65 -14.01 -0.65
N LYS A 822 -26.76 -14.89 -0.17
CA LYS A 822 -26.56 -15.13 1.27
C LYS A 822 -26.06 -13.88 1.99
N ALA A 823 -25.03 -13.22 1.47
CA ALA A 823 -24.50 -11.99 2.06
C ALA A 823 -25.56 -10.88 2.16
N ARG A 824 -26.34 -10.66 1.09
CA ARG A 824 -27.44 -9.67 1.06
C ARG A 824 -28.59 -10.02 2.01
N LEU A 825 -29.00 -11.29 2.06
CA LEU A 825 -30.05 -11.73 2.97
C LEU A 825 -29.61 -11.59 4.43
N LYS A 826 -28.32 -11.86 4.74
CA LYS A 826 -27.75 -11.62 6.07
C LYS A 826 -27.93 -10.15 6.48
N GLN A 827 -27.48 -9.21 5.65
CA GLN A 827 -27.58 -7.77 5.93
C GLN A 827 -29.02 -7.28 6.18
N VAL A 828 -30.01 -7.81 5.45
CA VAL A 828 -31.42 -7.45 5.68
C VAL A 828 -31.93 -8.01 7.00
N LEU A 829 -31.65 -9.29 7.29
CA LEU A 829 -32.15 -9.93 8.50
C LEU A 829 -31.41 -9.43 9.76
N ASP A 830 -30.10 -9.17 9.71
CA ASP A 830 -29.31 -8.53 10.78
C ASP A 830 -29.93 -7.20 11.22
N LYS A 831 -30.47 -6.45 10.26
CA LYS A 831 -31.07 -5.13 10.46
C LYS A 831 -32.52 -5.17 10.93
N ASP A 832 -33.31 -6.13 10.44
CA ASP A 832 -34.78 -6.08 10.52
C ASP A 832 -35.46 -7.30 11.18
N LEU A 833 -34.79 -8.46 11.34
CA LEU A 833 -35.45 -9.69 11.83
C LEU A 833 -36.02 -9.56 13.25
N SER A 834 -35.31 -8.91 14.17
CA SER A 834 -35.79 -8.62 15.52
C SER A 834 -37.13 -7.86 15.56
N LYS A 835 -37.44 -7.10 14.51
CA LYS A 835 -38.68 -6.31 14.40
C LYS A 835 -39.87 -7.19 14.04
N TYR A 836 -39.66 -8.42 13.59
CA TYR A 836 -40.70 -9.40 13.27
C TYR A 836 -41.08 -10.32 14.45
N ILE A 837 -40.47 -10.20 15.62
CA ILE A 837 -40.79 -11.04 16.79
C ILE A 837 -42.27 -10.86 17.22
N LYS A 838 -42.95 -11.98 17.55
CA LYS A 838 -44.36 -12.00 18.01
C LYS A 838 -44.54 -11.22 19.32
N PRO A 839 -45.65 -10.46 19.50
CA PRO A 839 -45.86 -9.65 20.72
C PRO A 839 -45.80 -10.46 22.02
N GLY A 840 -45.05 -9.96 23.01
CA GLY A 840 -44.85 -10.63 24.30
C GLY A 840 -43.76 -11.71 24.31
N ILE A 841 -43.21 -12.08 23.15
CA ILE A 841 -41.99 -12.89 23.07
C ILE A 841 -40.78 -11.97 23.19
N ASN A 842 -39.82 -12.34 24.03
CA ASN A 842 -38.51 -11.71 24.09
C ASN A 842 -37.47 -12.77 23.69
N LEU A 843 -37.12 -12.80 22.40
CA LEU A 843 -35.96 -13.58 21.98
C LEU A 843 -34.71 -12.89 22.52
N LEU A 844 -33.78 -13.66 23.09
CA LEU A 844 -32.43 -13.16 23.31
C LEU A 844 -31.91 -12.60 21.98
N GLU A 845 -30.99 -11.64 21.98
CA GLU A 845 -30.18 -11.39 20.78
C GLU A 845 -29.27 -12.62 20.50
N THR A 846 -29.14 -13.53 21.47
CA THR A 846 -28.65 -14.92 21.28
C THR A 846 -29.73 -15.92 20.86
N LYS A 847 -30.95 -15.47 20.61
CA LYS A 847 -31.98 -16.15 19.81
C LYS A 847 -32.32 -15.33 18.54
N LEU A 848 -31.59 -14.22 18.34
CA LEU A 848 -30.75 -13.98 17.15
C LEU A 848 -29.40 -14.79 17.32
N GLU A 849 -28.48 -14.92 16.36
CA GLU A 849 -27.52 -16.04 16.01
C GLU A 849 -27.70 -16.89 14.69
N ASP A 850 -27.94 -18.20 14.63
CA ASP A 850 -27.79 -18.92 13.32
C ASP A 850 -29.06 -19.34 12.52
N ASP A 851 -30.21 -18.64 12.61
CA ASP A 851 -31.41 -18.82 11.76
C ASP A 851 -31.41 -17.83 10.64
N ILE A 852 -30.68 -16.73 10.78
CA ILE A 852 -30.08 -16.22 9.57
C ILE A 852 -29.30 -17.36 8.94
N ALA A 853 -28.41 -18.09 9.61
CA ALA A 853 -27.70 -19.19 8.94
C ALA A 853 -28.62 -20.32 8.38
N THR A 854 -29.75 -20.64 9.01
CA THR A 854 -30.76 -21.58 8.44
C THR A 854 -31.60 -20.94 7.33
N ILE A 855 -32.13 -19.73 7.46
CA ILE A 855 -32.78 -18.94 6.39
C ILE A 855 -31.81 -18.70 5.20
N LEU A 856 -30.52 -18.60 5.47
CA LEU A 856 -29.43 -18.59 4.49
C LEU A 856 -29.21 -19.98 3.89
N SER A 857 -29.30 -21.07 4.67
CA SER A 857 -29.23 -22.45 4.16
C SER A 857 -30.39 -22.76 3.19
N TRP A 858 -31.54 -22.12 3.36
CA TRP A 858 -32.69 -22.25 2.44
C TRP A 858 -32.36 -21.76 1.01
N ILE A 859 -31.33 -20.92 0.83
CA ILE A 859 -30.81 -20.55 -0.50
C ILE A 859 -30.15 -21.77 -1.19
N ASP A 860 -29.61 -22.74 -0.46
CA ASP A 860 -29.01 -23.94 -1.09
C ASP A 860 -30.08 -24.91 -1.62
N ALA A 861 -31.19 -25.05 -0.90
CA ALA A 861 -32.40 -25.73 -1.40
C ALA A 861 -33.04 -24.94 -2.56
N GLY A 862 -33.13 -23.62 -2.40
CA GLY A 862 -33.63 -22.70 -3.42
C GLY A 862 -35.12 -22.89 -3.74
N PRO A 863 -35.55 -22.77 -5.01
CA PRO A 863 -36.96 -22.70 -5.38
C PRO A 863 -37.86 -23.86 -4.90
N THR A 864 -37.28 -25.03 -4.57
CA THR A 864 -37.97 -26.22 -4.05
C THR A 864 -38.63 -25.97 -2.68
N MET A 865 -38.04 -25.12 -1.84
CA MET A 865 -38.58 -24.81 -0.52
C MET A 865 -39.83 -23.92 -0.65
N THR A 866 -40.99 -24.39 -0.21
CA THR A 866 -42.28 -23.74 -0.48
C THR A 866 -42.51 -22.51 0.41
N ARG A 867 -43.43 -21.61 0.00
CA ARG A 867 -43.87 -20.50 0.88
C ARG A 867 -44.52 -21.03 2.17
N ALA A 868 -45.27 -22.13 2.09
CA ALA A 868 -45.90 -22.74 3.25
C ALA A 868 -44.84 -23.23 4.25
N SER A 869 -43.80 -23.92 3.77
CA SER A 869 -42.65 -24.36 4.57
C SER A 869 -41.92 -23.19 5.22
N ILE A 870 -41.67 -22.10 4.49
CA ILE A 870 -41.03 -20.89 5.04
C ILE A 870 -41.89 -20.23 6.14
N VAL A 871 -43.22 -20.21 5.97
CA VAL A 871 -44.15 -19.68 6.99
C VAL A 871 -44.19 -20.58 8.22
N GLU A 872 -44.28 -21.90 8.04
CA GLU A 872 -44.28 -22.91 9.10
C GLU A 872 -43.00 -22.82 9.95
N GLU A 873 -41.84 -22.79 9.30
CA GLU A 873 -40.54 -22.60 9.95
C GLU A 873 -40.46 -21.26 10.71
N LEU A 874 -40.76 -20.13 10.07
CA LEU A 874 -40.74 -18.80 10.72
C LEU A 874 -41.73 -18.70 11.90
N GLU A 875 -42.89 -19.37 11.84
CA GLU A 875 -43.83 -19.40 12.95
C GLU A 875 -43.34 -20.25 14.13
N ASN A 876 -42.66 -21.37 13.85
CA ASN A 876 -41.95 -22.18 14.86
C ASN A 876 -40.82 -21.39 15.52
N MET A 877 -40.11 -20.55 14.74
CA MET A 877 -39.07 -19.62 15.21
C MET A 877 -39.62 -18.42 16.02
N GLN A 878 -40.94 -18.31 16.19
CA GLN A 878 -41.63 -17.23 16.91
C GLN A 878 -41.64 -15.86 16.21
N TYR A 879 -41.40 -15.81 14.90
CA TYR A 879 -41.61 -14.60 14.09
C TYR A 879 -43.06 -14.50 13.61
N ASP A 880 -43.57 -13.27 13.53
CA ASP A 880 -44.88 -12.93 12.99
C ASP A 880 -44.79 -12.84 11.46
N THR A 881 -45.20 -13.93 10.81
CA THR A 881 -45.29 -14.11 9.36
C THR A 881 -46.36 -13.25 8.69
N THR A 882 -47.23 -12.58 9.45
CA THR A 882 -48.29 -11.69 8.95
C THR A 882 -47.90 -10.22 9.04
N LYS A 883 -46.91 -9.89 9.89
CA LYS A 883 -46.43 -8.53 10.11
C LYS A 883 -45.74 -7.96 8.88
N ILE A 884 -45.96 -6.67 8.65
CA ILE A 884 -45.27 -5.84 7.67
C ILE A 884 -44.74 -4.61 8.41
N LEU A 885 -43.47 -4.24 8.18
CA LEU A 885 -42.85 -3.04 8.77
C LEU A 885 -43.22 -1.79 7.97
N GLU A 886 -43.22 -0.60 8.59
CA GLU A 886 -43.72 0.64 7.98
C GLU A 886 -43.09 1.01 6.63
N ASN A 887 -41.83 0.61 6.39
CA ASN A 887 -41.09 0.86 5.15
C ASN A 887 -41.14 -0.31 4.14
N ASN A 888 -41.77 -1.44 4.50
CA ASN A 888 -41.87 -2.65 3.68
C ASN A 888 -43.27 -2.81 3.08
N LYS A 889 -43.38 -3.54 1.97
CA LYS A 889 -44.68 -3.86 1.31
C LYS A 889 -45.07 -5.34 1.43
N GLU A 890 -44.19 -6.15 2.01
CA GLU A 890 -44.22 -7.61 1.98
C GLU A 890 -43.94 -8.17 3.37
N THR A 891 -44.40 -9.39 3.64
CA THR A 891 -44.08 -10.10 4.89
C THR A 891 -42.65 -10.63 4.86
N LEU A 892 -42.09 -10.94 6.02
CA LEU A 892 -40.77 -11.59 6.13
C LEU A 892 -40.67 -12.87 5.29
N ALA A 893 -41.73 -13.70 5.31
CA ALA A 893 -41.80 -14.94 4.55
C ALA A 893 -41.83 -14.71 3.03
N ASP A 894 -42.48 -13.65 2.56
CA ASP A 894 -42.51 -13.26 1.14
C ASP A 894 -41.16 -12.73 0.68
N ILE A 895 -40.52 -11.85 1.48
CA ILE A 895 -39.18 -11.32 1.21
C ILE A 895 -38.19 -12.48 1.04
N ILE A 896 -38.15 -13.42 1.99
CA ILE A 896 -37.26 -14.59 1.94
C ILE A 896 -37.60 -15.47 0.72
N LYS A 897 -38.86 -15.81 0.48
CA LYS A 897 -39.26 -16.71 -0.61
C LYS A 897 -38.99 -16.10 -1.99
N TYR A 898 -39.48 -14.90 -2.27
CA TYR A 898 -39.48 -14.34 -3.62
C TYR A 898 -38.19 -13.61 -3.97
N SER A 899 -37.63 -12.81 -3.06
CA SER A 899 -36.44 -12.00 -3.35
C SER A 899 -35.12 -12.76 -3.22
N TYR A 900 -35.09 -13.88 -2.48
CA TYR A 900 -33.85 -14.64 -2.22
C TYR A 900 -33.93 -16.12 -2.61
N VAL A 901 -34.81 -16.90 -1.98
CA VAL A 901 -34.87 -18.37 -2.16
C VAL A 901 -35.26 -18.75 -3.60
N ASN A 902 -36.22 -18.05 -4.21
CA ASN A 902 -36.57 -18.22 -5.63
C ASN A 902 -35.46 -17.73 -6.60
N MET A 903 -34.60 -16.82 -6.14
CA MET A 903 -33.47 -16.30 -6.92
C MET A 903 -32.22 -17.18 -6.82
N ALA A 904 -32.22 -18.22 -5.97
CA ALA A 904 -31.08 -19.13 -5.77
C ALA A 904 -30.84 -20.17 -6.89
N LYS A 905 -31.49 -19.96 -8.05
CA LYS A 905 -31.25 -20.63 -9.34
C LYS A 905 -30.74 -19.61 -10.36
N TRP A 906 -30.23 -20.08 -11.49
CA TRP A 906 -30.08 -19.22 -12.66
C TRP A 906 -31.46 -18.83 -13.21
N THR A 907 -31.65 -17.56 -13.56
CA THR A 907 -32.90 -16.99 -14.07
C THR A 907 -32.67 -16.32 -15.41
N GLN A 908 -33.75 -16.02 -16.13
CA GLN A 908 -33.69 -15.23 -17.36
C GLN A 908 -33.09 -13.83 -17.13
N SER A 909 -33.36 -13.21 -15.97
CA SER A 909 -32.80 -11.92 -15.57
C SER A 909 -31.27 -11.96 -15.35
N ASP A 910 -30.72 -13.09 -14.87
CA ASP A 910 -29.26 -13.26 -14.81
C ASP A 910 -28.71 -13.47 -16.22
N SER A 911 -29.36 -14.32 -17.03
CA SER A 911 -28.94 -14.62 -18.40
C SER A 911 -28.81 -13.36 -19.26
N VAL A 912 -29.77 -12.43 -19.22
CA VAL A 912 -29.72 -11.19 -20.00
C VAL A 912 -28.66 -10.19 -19.52
N ASN A 913 -28.27 -10.22 -18.24
CA ASN A 913 -27.16 -9.42 -17.73
C ASN A 913 -25.79 -10.05 -18.05
N MET A 914 -25.68 -11.37 -17.88
CA MET A 914 -24.48 -12.16 -18.15
C MET A 914 -23.94 -11.95 -19.57
N VAL A 915 -24.82 -12.07 -20.57
CA VAL A 915 -24.51 -11.95 -22.01
C VAL A 915 -24.13 -10.54 -22.47
N ILE A 916 -24.31 -9.51 -21.63
CA ILE A 916 -23.84 -8.14 -21.91
C ILE A 916 -22.68 -7.70 -21.00
N GLY A 917 -22.09 -8.62 -20.23
CA GLY A 917 -20.96 -8.34 -19.34
C GLY A 917 -21.32 -7.63 -18.04
N GLN A 918 -22.58 -7.71 -17.60
CA GLN A 918 -23.06 -7.18 -16.32
C GLN A 918 -23.22 -8.32 -15.29
N GLY A 919 -23.73 -8.00 -14.09
CA GLY A 919 -24.10 -8.97 -13.07
C GLY A 919 -22.91 -9.49 -12.28
N GLN A 920 -22.51 -10.74 -12.52
CA GLN A 920 -21.38 -11.40 -11.83
C GLN A 920 -20.06 -11.36 -12.61
N ASN A 921 -20.05 -10.81 -13.82
CA ASN A 921 -18.83 -10.61 -14.58
C ASN A 921 -17.98 -9.51 -13.93
N ALA A 922 -16.77 -9.81 -13.48
CA ALA A 922 -15.78 -8.82 -13.05
C ALA A 922 -14.37 -9.34 -13.33
N TYR A 923 -13.58 -8.63 -14.14
CA TYR A 923 -12.26 -9.09 -14.61
C TYR A 923 -11.21 -7.99 -14.44
N THR A 924 -9.95 -8.35 -14.26
CA THR A 924 -8.85 -7.38 -14.10
C THR A 924 -8.48 -6.74 -15.45
N PRO A 925 -7.95 -5.50 -15.48
CA PRO A 925 -7.39 -4.91 -16.70
C PRO A 925 -6.35 -5.80 -17.40
N MET A 926 -5.56 -6.59 -16.64
CA MET A 926 -4.62 -7.57 -17.21
C MET A 926 -5.34 -8.74 -17.92
N GLN A 927 -6.38 -9.32 -17.32
CA GLN A 927 -7.23 -10.32 -17.98
C GLN A 927 -7.90 -9.75 -19.25
N MET A 928 -8.30 -8.47 -19.24
CA MET A 928 -8.96 -7.83 -20.38
C MET A 928 -8.00 -7.53 -21.55
N VAL A 929 -6.73 -7.17 -21.30
CA VAL A 929 -5.74 -7.07 -22.39
C VAL A 929 -5.32 -8.45 -22.93
N GLN A 930 -5.24 -9.47 -22.07
CA GLN A 930 -5.02 -10.86 -22.47
C GLN A 930 -6.13 -11.35 -23.43
N LEU A 931 -7.40 -11.15 -23.06
CA LEU A 931 -8.56 -11.39 -23.93
C LEU A 931 -8.41 -10.68 -25.29
N THR A 932 -7.98 -9.41 -25.27
CA THR A 932 -7.80 -8.59 -26.47
C THR A 932 -6.70 -9.13 -27.39
N GLY A 933 -5.60 -9.65 -26.82
CA GLY A 933 -4.55 -10.35 -27.56
C GLY A 933 -5.02 -11.67 -28.18
N ILE A 934 -5.81 -12.46 -27.45
CA ILE A 934 -6.42 -13.71 -27.95
C ILE A 934 -7.36 -13.41 -29.13
N LEU A 935 -8.22 -12.39 -28.99
CA LEU A 935 -9.12 -11.93 -30.06
C LEU A 935 -8.33 -11.51 -31.31
N ALA A 936 -7.27 -10.71 -31.13
CA ALA A 936 -6.43 -10.23 -32.22
C ALA A 936 -5.74 -11.38 -32.99
N ASN A 937 -5.19 -12.36 -32.26
CA ASN A 937 -4.46 -13.52 -32.79
C ASN A 937 -5.33 -14.70 -33.24
N GLU A 938 -6.66 -14.53 -33.29
CA GLU A 938 -7.60 -15.56 -33.77
C GLU A 938 -7.56 -16.87 -32.98
N GLY A 939 -7.44 -16.76 -31.64
CA GLY A 939 -7.56 -17.89 -30.71
C GLY A 939 -6.26 -18.41 -30.11
N LYS A 940 -5.11 -17.83 -30.50
CA LYS A 940 -3.82 -18.10 -29.84
C LYS A 940 -3.68 -17.29 -28.55
N PHE A 941 -3.51 -18.02 -27.46
CA PHE A 941 -3.32 -17.49 -26.13
C PHE A 941 -1.83 -17.24 -25.91
N VAL A 942 -1.44 -15.98 -26.07
CA VAL A 942 -0.09 -15.49 -25.72
C VAL A 942 -0.16 -14.95 -24.30
N HIS A 943 0.64 -15.51 -23.38
CA HIS A 943 0.62 -15.11 -21.97
C HIS A 943 1.33 -13.76 -21.77
N PRO A 944 0.82 -12.86 -20.91
CA PRO A 944 1.47 -11.58 -20.62
C PRO A 944 2.80 -11.79 -19.88
N THR A 945 3.78 -10.92 -20.14
CA THR A 945 5.08 -10.91 -19.45
C THR A 945 5.67 -9.50 -19.31
N LEU A 946 6.30 -9.23 -18.17
CA LEU A 946 6.94 -7.97 -17.79
C LEU A 946 8.48 -7.99 -17.93
N VAL A 947 9.08 -9.17 -18.12
CA VAL A 947 10.54 -9.36 -18.06
C VAL A 947 11.06 -9.89 -19.39
N SER A 948 12.10 -9.25 -19.93
CA SER A 948 12.71 -9.65 -21.21
C SER A 948 13.98 -10.49 -21.02
N LYS A 949 14.83 -10.15 -20.05
CA LYS A 949 16.05 -10.90 -19.70
C LYS A 949 16.57 -10.56 -18.30
N ILE A 950 17.38 -11.45 -17.74
CA ILE A 950 18.22 -11.18 -16.55
C ILE A 950 19.68 -11.30 -16.98
N MET A 951 20.51 -10.36 -16.56
CA MET A 951 21.96 -10.35 -16.79
C MET A 951 22.70 -10.28 -15.45
N ASN A 952 23.97 -10.66 -15.42
CA ASN A 952 24.82 -10.41 -14.26
C ASN A 952 25.08 -8.90 -14.07
N TYR A 953 25.63 -8.54 -12.90
CA TYR A 953 25.77 -7.15 -12.45
C TYR A 953 26.55 -6.21 -13.39
N ASP A 954 27.55 -6.73 -14.11
CA ASP A 954 28.36 -5.99 -15.09
C ASP A 954 27.80 -6.06 -16.52
N ASN A 955 26.66 -6.72 -16.71
CA ASN A 955 26.04 -7.05 -18.00
C ASN A 955 26.94 -7.83 -18.98
N SER A 956 28.00 -8.51 -18.52
CA SER A 956 28.88 -9.32 -19.40
C SER A 956 28.28 -10.68 -19.80
N LYS A 957 27.26 -11.16 -19.09
CA LYS A 957 26.63 -12.47 -19.29
C LYS A 957 25.12 -12.44 -19.03
N THR A 958 24.36 -12.92 -20.01
CA THR A 958 22.92 -13.23 -19.83
C THR A 958 22.74 -14.48 -18.97
N ILE A 959 21.87 -14.38 -17.96
CA ILE A 959 21.50 -15.46 -17.03
C ILE A 959 20.17 -16.09 -17.47
N PHE A 960 19.21 -15.27 -17.88
CA PHE A 960 17.89 -15.68 -18.35
C PHE A 960 17.45 -14.80 -19.52
N THR A 961 16.66 -15.36 -20.44
CA THR A 961 15.98 -14.63 -21.51
C THR A 961 14.57 -15.18 -21.63
N GLN A 962 13.57 -14.31 -21.62
CA GLN A 962 12.18 -14.72 -21.73
C GLN A 962 11.87 -15.23 -23.14
N THR A 963 11.09 -16.30 -23.23
CA THR A 963 10.59 -16.83 -24.50
C THR A 963 9.06 -16.74 -24.54
N PRO A 964 8.45 -16.20 -25.63
CA PRO A 964 7.00 -16.07 -25.72
C PRO A 964 6.26 -17.40 -25.47
N LYS A 965 5.50 -17.45 -24.40
CA LYS A 965 4.66 -18.61 -24.06
C LYS A 965 3.32 -18.49 -24.78
N ILE A 966 3.10 -19.37 -25.75
CA ILE A 966 1.88 -19.43 -26.57
C ILE A 966 1.20 -20.78 -26.38
N THR A 967 -0.12 -20.75 -26.13
CA THR A 967 -0.99 -21.93 -26.10
C THR A 967 -2.21 -21.69 -27.02
N GLU A 968 -3.01 -22.73 -27.27
CA GLU A 968 -4.22 -22.64 -28.10
C GLU A 968 -5.46 -22.70 -27.19
N THR A 969 -6.42 -21.79 -27.36
CA THR A 969 -7.69 -21.77 -26.60
C THR A 969 -8.61 -22.98 -26.90
N GLY A 970 -8.32 -23.72 -27.98
CA GLY A 970 -9.19 -24.77 -28.50
C GLY A 970 -10.54 -24.27 -29.04
N ILE A 971 -10.74 -22.95 -29.15
CA ILE A 971 -11.88 -22.33 -29.85
C ILE A 971 -11.49 -22.18 -31.33
N LYS A 972 -12.41 -22.40 -32.28
CA LYS A 972 -12.08 -22.36 -33.71
C LYS A 972 -11.63 -20.94 -34.15
N PRO A 973 -10.49 -20.78 -34.86
CA PRO A 973 -10.04 -19.48 -35.39
C PRO A 973 -11.08 -18.73 -36.25
N GLU A 974 -11.95 -19.47 -36.93
CA GLU A 974 -13.10 -18.95 -37.70
C GLU A 974 -14.04 -18.08 -36.83
N TYR A 975 -14.35 -18.50 -35.61
CA TYR A 975 -15.23 -17.76 -34.71
C TYR A 975 -14.63 -16.41 -34.30
N PHE A 976 -13.31 -16.39 -34.04
CA PHE A 976 -12.60 -15.15 -33.77
C PHE A 976 -12.62 -14.20 -34.96
N LYS A 977 -12.54 -14.68 -36.21
CA LYS A 977 -12.64 -13.81 -37.41
C LYS A 977 -13.97 -13.08 -37.49
N HIS A 978 -15.08 -13.74 -37.16
CA HIS A 978 -16.39 -13.08 -37.12
C HIS A 978 -16.46 -12.00 -36.02
N VAL A 979 -15.89 -12.27 -34.84
CA VAL A 979 -15.82 -11.28 -33.75
C VAL A 979 -14.89 -10.11 -34.11
N LYS A 980 -13.74 -10.38 -34.74
CA LYS A 980 -12.83 -9.36 -35.30
C LYS A 980 -13.54 -8.44 -36.29
N GLU A 981 -14.29 -8.98 -37.26
CA GLU A 981 -15.06 -8.17 -38.21
C GLU A 981 -16.11 -7.30 -37.51
N GLY A 982 -16.82 -7.83 -36.50
CA GLY A 982 -17.74 -7.03 -35.68
C GLY A 982 -17.04 -5.89 -34.90
N MET A 983 -15.84 -6.14 -34.38
CA MET A 983 -15.00 -5.13 -33.72
C MET A 983 -14.48 -4.06 -34.71
N ARG A 984 -14.08 -4.47 -35.92
CA ARG A 984 -13.69 -3.54 -37.00
C ARG A 984 -14.83 -2.61 -37.37
N ARG A 985 -16.04 -3.17 -37.58
CA ARG A 985 -17.26 -2.38 -37.84
C ARG A 985 -17.63 -1.42 -36.71
N ALA A 986 -17.31 -1.76 -35.46
CA ALA A 986 -17.51 -0.88 -34.30
C ALA A 986 -16.51 0.30 -34.21
N SER A 987 -15.38 0.22 -34.94
CA SER A 987 -14.37 1.28 -35.06
C SER A 987 -14.53 2.14 -36.33
N ILE A 988 -15.21 1.65 -37.36
CA ILE A 988 -15.53 2.40 -38.60
C ILE A 988 -16.63 3.43 -38.34
N ASP A 989 -16.58 4.56 -39.08
CA ASP A 989 -17.43 5.76 -38.93
C ASP A 989 -17.28 6.48 -37.58
N VAL A 990 -16.33 6.06 -36.75
CA VAL A 990 -15.99 6.73 -35.49
C VAL A 990 -15.02 7.88 -35.79
N LEU A 991 -15.34 9.07 -35.27
CA LEU A 991 -14.42 10.21 -35.20
C LEU A 991 -13.06 9.76 -34.61
N TYR A 992 -11.95 10.48 -34.85
CA TYR A 992 -10.54 10.10 -34.54
C TYR A 992 -10.00 8.78 -35.12
N ARG A 993 -10.79 7.69 -35.23
CA ARG A 993 -10.31 6.39 -35.77
C ARG A 993 -9.82 6.51 -37.22
N ASN A 994 -10.52 7.28 -38.04
CA ASN A 994 -10.15 7.56 -39.45
C ASN A 994 -8.83 8.34 -39.62
N ASN A 995 -8.21 8.83 -38.54
CA ASN A 995 -6.95 9.57 -38.60
C ASN A 995 -5.71 8.66 -38.49
N LEU A 996 -5.89 7.38 -38.18
CA LEU A 996 -4.81 6.39 -38.21
C LEU A 996 -4.60 5.86 -39.63
N PRO A 997 -3.36 5.56 -40.06
CA PRO A 997 -3.05 5.09 -41.41
C PRO A 997 -3.35 3.59 -41.63
N PHE A 998 -4.30 3.04 -40.87
CA PHE A 998 -4.79 1.66 -40.91
C PHE A 998 -6.11 1.55 -40.12
N GLU A 999 -6.90 0.50 -40.38
CA GLU A 999 -8.07 0.19 -39.56
C GLU A 999 -7.67 -0.42 -38.20
N VAL A 1000 -8.55 -0.25 -37.21
CA VAL A 1000 -8.44 -0.78 -35.84
C VAL A 1000 -9.64 -1.69 -35.59
N GLY A 1001 -9.46 -2.76 -34.82
CA GLY A 1001 -10.59 -3.53 -34.27
C GLY A 1001 -10.79 -3.19 -32.80
N SER A 1002 -11.93 -2.60 -32.43
CA SER A 1002 -12.20 -2.22 -31.04
C SER A 1002 -13.62 -2.55 -30.56
N LYS A 1003 -13.82 -2.54 -29.25
CA LYS A 1003 -15.13 -2.67 -28.61
C LYS A 1003 -15.17 -1.90 -27.29
N THR A 1004 -16.12 -0.98 -27.14
CA THR A 1004 -16.34 -0.28 -25.88
C THR A 1004 -17.25 -1.02 -24.91
N GLY A 1005 -16.97 -0.88 -23.62
CA GLY A 1005 -17.82 -1.24 -22.50
C GLY A 1005 -18.30 -0.02 -21.73
N THR A 1006 -19.54 -0.13 -21.25
CA THR A 1006 -20.11 0.69 -20.18
C THR A 1006 -20.67 -0.31 -19.17
N ALA A 1007 -20.36 -0.13 -17.90
CA ALA A 1007 -20.78 -1.00 -16.81
C ALA A 1007 -21.32 -0.16 -15.67
N GLN A 1008 -22.44 -0.60 -15.09
CA GLN A 1008 -23.14 0.16 -14.07
C GLN A 1008 -22.59 -0.25 -12.72
N LEU A 1009 -21.96 0.69 -11.99
CA LEU A 1009 -21.36 0.41 -10.70
C LEU A 1009 -22.43 0.16 -9.62
N GLY A 1010 -23.43 1.04 -9.57
CA GLY A 1010 -24.56 0.92 -8.65
C GLY A 1010 -24.21 1.24 -7.19
N GLY A 1011 -25.23 1.42 -6.37
CA GLY A 1011 -25.08 2.01 -5.03
C GLY A 1011 -25.24 3.53 -5.04
N ILE A 1012 -24.74 4.18 -3.99
CA ILE A 1012 -24.77 5.63 -3.78
C ILE A 1012 -23.36 6.03 -3.34
N ASP A 1013 -22.81 7.09 -3.92
CA ASP A 1013 -21.55 7.72 -3.48
C ASP A 1013 -21.79 8.41 -2.12
N PRO A 1014 -21.08 8.03 -1.05
CA PRO A 1014 -21.30 8.59 0.29
C PRO A 1014 -20.91 10.06 0.40
N ASP A 1015 -20.03 10.59 -0.48
CA ASP A 1015 -19.63 11.99 -0.44
C ASP A 1015 -20.68 12.93 -1.06
N THR A 1016 -21.43 12.46 -2.06
CA THR A 1016 -22.40 13.28 -2.83
C THR A 1016 -23.86 12.94 -2.54
N GLY A 1017 -24.16 11.70 -2.17
CA GLY A 1017 -25.53 11.19 -2.06
C GLY A 1017 -26.19 10.87 -3.42
N GLU A 1018 -25.45 10.96 -4.53
CA GLU A 1018 -25.92 10.57 -5.87
C GLU A 1018 -25.51 9.11 -6.21
N GLN A 1019 -25.98 8.57 -7.34
CA GLN A 1019 -25.53 7.25 -7.81
C GLN A 1019 -24.16 7.38 -8.49
N TYR A 1020 -23.24 6.46 -8.19
CA TYR A 1020 -21.93 6.39 -8.86
C TYR A 1020 -22.09 6.39 -10.40
N ASP A 1021 -21.24 7.16 -11.09
CA ASP A 1021 -21.22 7.25 -12.55
C ASP A 1021 -20.80 5.90 -13.18
N ASP A 1022 -21.18 5.65 -14.44
CA ASP A 1022 -20.84 4.40 -15.11
C ASP A 1022 -19.31 4.22 -15.28
N LEU A 1023 -18.80 3.01 -15.02
CA LEU A 1023 -17.45 2.62 -15.42
C LEU A 1023 -17.40 2.42 -16.93
N VAL A 1024 -16.35 2.96 -17.55
CA VAL A 1024 -16.22 3.00 -19.01
C VAL A 1024 -14.90 2.40 -19.46
N SER A 1025 -14.93 1.65 -20.56
CA SER A 1025 -13.74 0.95 -21.07
C SER A 1025 -13.73 0.80 -22.59
N GLU A 1026 -12.55 0.55 -23.15
CA GLU A 1026 -12.37 0.06 -24.52
C GLU A 1026 -11.27 -1.01 -24.58
N ILE A 1027 -11.59 -2.12 -25.25
CA ILE A 1027 -10.60 -3.06 -25.79
C ILE A 1027 -10.34 -2.73 -27.25
N ALA A 1028 -9.08 -2.69 -27.67
CA ALA A 1028 -8.70 -2.42 -29.06
C ALA A 1028 -7.43 -3.18 -29.48
N PHE A 1029 -7.33 -3.56 -30.75
CA PHE A 1029 -6.10 -4.09 -31.34
C PHE A 1029 -5.79 -3.41 -32.69
N ALA A 1030 -4.50 -3.24 -32.97
CA ALA A 1030 -4.04 -2.51 -34.15
C ALA A 1030 -2.74 -3.09 -34.74
N PRO A 1031 -2.57 -3.06 -36.09
CA PRO A 1031 -3.57 -2.78 -37.12
C PRO A 1031 -4.57 -3.94 -37.23
N PHE A 1032 -5.72 -3.73 -37.87
CA PHE A 1032 -6.75 -4.77 -37.99
C PHE A 1032 -6.25 -6.05 -38.70
N ASP A 1033 -5.68 -5.92 -39.89
CA ASP A 1033 -5.33 -7.06 -40.77
C ASP A 1033 -4.15 -7.89 -40.25
N LYS A 1034 -3.25 -7.26 -39.49
CA LYS A 1034 -2.00 -7.88 -39.02
C LYS A 1034 -1.63 -7.36 -37.63
N PRO A 1035 -2.40 -7.70 -36.58
CA PRO A 1035 -2.27 -7.06 -35.27
C PRO A 1035 -0.87 -7.12 -34.68
N GLU A 1036 -0.47 -6.04 -34.02
CA GLU A 1036 0.84 -5.89 -33.38
C GLU A 1036 0.68 -5.60 -31.88
N ILE A 1037 -0.29 -4.76 -31.51
CA ILE A 1037 -0.65 -4.48 -30.11
C ILE A 1037 -2.12 -4.74 -29.80
N ALA A 1038 -2.36 -5.14 -28.55
CA ALA A 1038 -3.63 -5.11 -27.86
C ALA A 1038 -3.57 -4.02 -26.77
N VAL A 1039 -4.66 -3.28 -26.61
CA VAL A 1039 -4.83 -2.19 -25.64
C VAL A 1039 -6.13 -2.42 -24.88
N TYR A 1040 -6.05 -2.41 -23.55
CA TYR A 1040 -7.19 -2.15 -22.69
C TYR A 1040 -7.02 -0.77 -22.04
N PHE A 1041 -8.09 0.02 -22.02
CA PHE A 1041 -8.15 1.26 -21.24
C PHE A 1041 -9.52 1.39 -20.56
N SER A 1042 -9.54 1.80 -19.29
CA SER A 1042 -10.75 2.11 -18.54
C SER A 1042 -10.60 3.28 -17.57
N VAL A 1043 -11.73 3.91 -17.26
CA VAL A 1043 -11.90 4.93 -16.23
C VAL A 1043 -13.12 4.57 -15.39
N VAL A 1044 -12.95 4.52 -14.07
CA VAL A 1044 -14.04 4.34 -13.09
C VAL A 1044 -14.78 5.67 -12.98
N GLU A 1045 -16.11 5.64 -12.91
CA GLU A 1045 -16.98 6.83 -12.95
C GLU A 1045 -16.75 7.74 -14.18
N GLY A 1046 -16.29 7.17 -15.29
CA GLY A 1046 -16.00 7.94 -16.51
C GLY A 1046 -17.23 8.32 -17.36
N SER A 1047 -18.44 8.16 -16.81
CA SER A 1047 -19.78 8.50 -17.31
C SER A 1047 -20.23 7.90 -18.65
N LYS A 1048 -19.49 8.10 -19.76
CA LYS A 1048 -19.89 7.62 -21.09
C LYS A 1048 -18.72 7.04 -21.87
N SER A 1049 -18.85 5.81 -22.36
CA SER A 1049 -17.78 5.09 -23.08
C SER A 1049 -17.41 5.66 -24.46
N LYS A 1050 -17.89 6.86 -24.82
CA LYS A 1050 -17.32 7.69 -25.89
C LYS A 1050 -16.08 8.46 -25.42
N ASN A 1051 -15.99 8.78 -24.12
CA ASN A 1051 -14.96 9.63 -23.53
C ASN A 1051 -13.57 8.99 -23.67
N VAL A 1052 -13.45 7.71 -23.29
CA VAL A 1052 -12.18 6.95 -23.29
C VAL A 1052 -11.62 6.64 -24.69
N ARG A 1053 -12.42 6.78 -25.75
CA ARG A 1053 -12.04 6.33 -27.10
C ARG A 1053 -10.94 7.17 -27.75
N ALA A 1054 -10.95 8.49 -27.51
CA ALA A 1054 -9.92 9.38 -28.04
C ALA A 1054 -8.56 9.07 -27.38
N ALA A 1055 -8.54 8.90 -26.06
CA ALA A 1055 -7.36 8.46 -25.32
C ALA A 1055 -6.88 7.06 -25.75
N ASN A 1056 -7.77 6.09 -25.95
CA ASN A 1056 -7.41 4.78 -26.51
C ASN A 1056 -6.78 4.89 -27.91
N ASN A 1057 -7.24 5.83 -28.73
CA ASN A 1057 -6.65 6.14 -30.04
C ASN A 1057 -5.26 6.77 -29.93
N ASP A 1058 -5.07 7.68 -28.98
CA ASP A 1058 -3.78 8.30 -28.68
C ASP A 1058 -2.77 7.29 -28.10
N ILE A 1059 -3.20 6.29 -27.31
CA ILE A 1059 -2.33 5.18 -26.86
C ILE A 1059 -1.83 4.34 -28.05
N ILE A 1060 -2.71 4.04 -29.02
CA ILE A 1060 -2.32 3.34 -30.24
C ILE A 1060 -1.34 4.20 -31.05
N TYR A 1061 -1.61 5.50 -31.20
CA TYR A 1061 -0.71 6.44 -31.87
C TYR A 1061 0.68 6.49 -31.22
N ALA A 1062 0.71 6.62 -29.89
CA ALA A 1062 1.92 6.65 -29.07
C ALA A 1062 2.79 5.39 -29.24
N TYR A 1063 2.20 4.20 -29.41
CA TYR A 1063 2.98 2.99 -29.68
C TYR A 1063 3.77 3.10 -31.01
N TYR A 1064 3.13 3.59 -32.08
CA TYR A 1064 3.81 3.75 -33.36
C TYR A 1064 4.83 4.89 -33.34
N LYS A 1065 4.58 5.96 -32.57
CA LYS A 1065 5.51 7.07 -32.35
C LYS A 1065 6.75 6.66 -31.53
N TYR A 1066 6.57 6.19 -30.30
CA TYR A 1066 7.68 5.95 -29.36
C TYR A 1066 8.32 4.56 -29.50
N VAL A 1067 7.51 3.51 -29.67
CA VAL A 1067 8.00 2.12 -29.68
C VAL A 1067 8.42 1.66 -31.08
N LYS A 1068 7.63 1.98 -32.12
CA LYS A 1068 7.98 1.64 -33.52
C LYS A 1068 8.84 2.70 -34.21
N LYS A 1069 8.74 3.97 -33.80
CA LYS A 1069 9.40 5.12 -34.46
C LYS A 1069 9.03 5.23 -35.93
N ASP A 1070 7.75 4.98 -36.23
CA ASP A 1070 7.16 5.05 -37.57
C ASP A 1070 7.03 6.51 -38.02
N SER A 1071 7.62 6.84 -39.17
CA SER A 1071 7.71 8.22 -39.69
C SER A 1071 6.36 8.88 -40.00
N ARG A 1072 5.26 8.12 -40.01
CA ARG A 1072 3.88 8.63 -40.15
C ARG A 1072 3.32 9.22 -38.85
N PHE A 1073 3.96 8.99 -37.70
CA PHE A 1073 3.45 9.28 -36.36
C PHE A 1073 4.24 10.41 -35.67
N LYS A 1074 4.28 11.59 -36.32
CA LYS A 1074 5.12 12.74 -35.90
C LYS A 1074 4.44 13.78 -35.00
N ASN A 1075 3.11 13.88 -35.00
CA ASN A 1075 2.37 14.93 -34.28
C ASN A 1075 2.71 14.94 -32.77
N THR A 1076 2.53 16.10 -32.15
CA THR A 1076 2.33 16.27 -30.69
C THR A 1076 0.85 16.39 -30.35
N ARG A 1077 0.48 16.24 -29.07
CA ARG A 1077 -0.89 16.48 -28.61
C ARG A 1077 -1.08 17.98 -28.38
N ILE A 1078 -2.30 18.48 -28.58
CA ILE A 1078 -2.56 19.93 -28.48
C ILE A 1078 -2.25 20.44 -27.06
N GLY A 1079 -1.43 21.49 -26.97
CA GLY A 1079 -0.90 22.02 -25.71
C GLY A 1079 0.50 21.51 -25.34
N GLU A 1080 1.07 20.56 -26.11
CA GLU A 1080 2.46 20.12 -25.99
C GLU A 1080 3.36 20.83 -27.01
N VAL A 1081 4.53 21.29 -26.57
CA VAL A 1081 5.59 21.80 -27.46
C VAL A 1081 6.39 20.63 -28.01
N SER A 1082 6.69 20.62 -29.31
CA SER A 1082 7.35 19.47 -29.93
C SER A 1082 8.87 19.46 -29.75
N VAL A 1083 9.42 18.25 -29.75
CA VAL A 1083 10.87 18.02 -29.67
C VAL A 1083 11.57 18.36 -30.99
N GLU A 1084 10.85 18.40 -32.12
CA GLU A 1084 11.39 18.88 -33.40
C GLU A 1084 11.45 20.41 -33.44
N GLU A 1085 10.50 21.13 -32.81
CA GLU A 1085 10.60 22.60 -32.62
C GLU A 1085 11.79 22.98 -31.75
N LYS A 1086 12.01 22.33 -30.60
CA LYS A 1086 13.19 22.59 -29.73
C LYS A 1086 14.52 22.58 -30.48
N ASN A 1087 14.68 21.63 -31.40
CA ASN A 1087 15.90 21.44 -32.19
C ASN A 1087 16.01 22.41 -33.37
N ASN A 1088 14.92 23.06 -33.78
CA ASN A 1088 14.92 24.06 -34.85
C ASN A 1088 15.02 25.49 -34.27
N GLU A 1089 14.36 25.78 -33.13
CA GLU A 1089 14.54 27.03 -32.35
C GLU A 1089 16.05 27.25 -32.08
N THR A 1090 16.79 26.20 -31.68
CA THR A 1090 18.26 26.25 -31.47
C THR A 1090 19.12 26.42 -32.73
N ILE A 1091 18.58 26.20 -33.93
CA ILE A 1091 19.31 26.39 -35.20
C ILE A 1091 19.07 27.78 -35.80
N GLU A 1092 17.90 28.38 -35.58
CA GLU A 1092 17.65 29.77 -35.97
C GLU A 1092 18.23 30.78 -34.96
N GLU A 1093 18.16 30.51 -33.64
CA GLU A 1093 18.81 31.36 -32.61
C GLU A 1093 20.35 31.30 -32.62
N THR A 1094 20.99 30.52 -33.49
CA THR A 1094 22.46 30.45 -33.61
C THR A 1094 23.01 30.99 -34.94
N GLN A 1095 22.23 31.82 -35.66
CA GLN A 1095 22.71 32.55 -36.85
C GLN A 1095 22.67 34.09 -36.75
N ASP A 1096 22.09 34.67 -35.68
CA ASP A 1096 21.98 36.13 -35.46
C ASP A 1096 22.37 36.56 -34.02
N GLU A 1097 23.43 35.95 -33.45
CA GLU A 1097 24.22 36.49 -32.31
C GLU A 1097 25.69 36.03 -32.36
#